data_AF-A0A815KTB2-F1
#
_entry.id   AF-A0A815KTB2-F1
#
_cell.length_a   1.000
_cell.length_b   1.000
_cell.length_c   1.000
_cell.angle_alpha   90.00
_cell.angle_beta   90.00
_cell.angle_gamma   90.00
#
_symmetry.space_group_name_H-M   'P 1'
#
loop_
_entity.id
_entity.type
_entity.pdbx_description
1 polymer ?
#
loop_
_entity_poly.entity_id
_entity_poly.type
_entity_poly.pdbx_seq_one_letter_code
_entity_poly.pdbx_strand_id
1 'polypeptide(L)'
;MTVSRATASASKALNAEIVPAILGFKHISVEKLIQQYITTISKELLTEGDDVPSCRWNLALHPDYSKIGASYPEACPLTNLEDVLKWVDEKDILMLDRGFRDCVDVIEALSLDVVMLSFLHSQKQLETSEATKLRFVTKIRWIVESVSVCLNKSIICEYGQIICGEKCFLPSVFEQCIDDKIECSNKEMKMCGTNRCYHPQLQKCFNDNIICKANFELCGSECYNPEYDECWKNKTLVPLNSLMCNEYRPYIPSSEICFNNTTVCPIEYVPCEGVKYPCWHPLATSEQCLLTEKTQLCGETNFTIDKYGPTKLCFANKYICLYGQILCDKKCFRPDQNQTCVNNKIKCTTDEMKLCHNQCYDPKKLSCHNNRTLCKMDQMACGLESYQCYDPTEKLCFNDSHLCLVGQQPCGQHDCYYPLFETCSNLTTVCPLGYQAIPDKKTKSYYSSYLCIHPDSDEICNSAVYGNGATCRFTPDRECDERQCYTRPYNDEGCVCFNKTLTCRNGQQPCGNQCYSSRYGQICIDNSTVKCRDSTNVLCVGTNKCYSPLTSICFNDTGMICPLGSEPCGNQLCFDRQKNETCHHNEEMDTYLVCAQGLVPCNGYCHDPFSEYPCYPSFLNEFAYCPQTYKRCHGTYGRCYYENSQDMCDIGDFWYS
;
A
#
# COMPACT_ATOMS: atom_id res chain seq x y z
N MET A 1 -47.36 43.52 -0.61
CA MET A 1 -47.46 42.06 -0.80
C MET A 1 -46.31 41.44 -0.02
N THR A 2 -46.57 40.58 0.97
CA THR A 2 -45.49 39.98 1.78
C THR A 2 -44.80 38.86 1.00
N VAL A 3 -43.50 38.66 1.22
CA VAL A 3 -42.71 37.60 0.57
C VAL A 3 -43.41 36.25 0.71
N SER A 4 -43.92 35.91 1.90
CA SER A 4 -44.67 34.68 2.15
C SER A 4 -45.91 34.50 1.25
N ARG A 5 -46.67 35.57 0.97
CA ARG A 5 -47.81 35.51 0.03
C ARG A 5 -47.36 35.37 -1.43
N ALA A 6 -46.26 36.02 -1.80
CA ALA A 6 -45.68 35.87 -3.13
C ALA A 6 -45.18 34.44 -3.37
N THR A 7 -44.51 33.84 -2.38
CA THR A 7 -44.02 32.46 -2.44
C THR A 7 -45.16 31.45 -2.46
N ALA A 8 -46.21 31.64 -1.66
CA ALA A 8 -47.39 30.76 -1.68
C ALA A 8 -48.14 30.84 -3.02
N SER A 9 -48.25 32.04 -3.61
CA SER A 9 -48.88 32.22 -4.92
C SER A 9 -48.05 31.64 -6.05
N ALA A 10 -46.72 31.81 -6.00
CA ALA A 10 -45.80 31.23 -6.98
C ALA A 10 -45.80 29.70 -6.91
N SER A 11 -45.77 29.12 -5.71
CA SER A 11 -45.83 27.67 -5.50
C SER A 11 -47.17 27.09 -5.98
N LYS A 12 -48.28 27.79 -5.72
CA LYS A 12 -49.60 27.41 -6.23
C LYS A 12 -49.68 27.46 -7.77
N ALA A 13 -49.13 28.49 -8.41
CA ALA A 13 -49.09 28.60 -9.87
C ALA A 13 -48.16 27.55 -10.51
N LEU A 14 -47.00 27.28 -9.88
CA LEU A 14 -46.06 26.26 -10.32
C LEU A 14 -46.71 24.87 -10.30
N ASN A 15 -47.44 24.55 -9.23
CA ASN A 15 -48.09 23.25 -9.04
C ASN A 15 -49.37 23.08 -9.88
N ALA A 16 -50.14 24.15 -10.09
CA ALA A 16 -51.41 24.07 -10.81
C ALA A 16 -51.26 24.15 -12.34
N GLU A 17 -50.28 24.90 -12.85
CA GLU A 17 -50.17 25.20 -14.28
C GLU A 17 -48.88 24.65 -14.90
N ILE A 18 -47.73 24.84 -14.25
CA ILE A 18 -46.42 24.55 -14.84
C ILE A 18 -46.07 23.05 -14.75
N VAL A 19 -46.30 22.43 -13.60
CA VAL A 19 -46.03 21.00 -13.37
C VAL A 19 -46.87 20.12 -14.30
N PRO A 20 -48.21 20.27 -14.40
CA PRO A 20 -49.02 19.45 -15.31
C PRO A 20 -48.69 19.65 -16.79
N ALA A 21 -48.29 20.86 -17.19
CA ALA A 21 -47.98 21.20 -18.58
C ALA A 21 -46.58 20.70 -19.01
N ILE A 22 -45.58 20.67 -18.12
CA ILE A 22 -44.18 20.35 -18.45
C ILE A 22 -43.80 18.91 -18.07
N LEU A 23 -44.48 18.29 -17.11
CA LEU A 23 -44.22 16.90 -16.68
C LEU A 23 -45.21 15.89 -17.27
N GLY A 24 -46.28 16.32 -17.94
CA GLY A 24 -47.18 15.44 -18.71
C GLY A 24 -48.20 14.63 -17.89
N PHE A 25 -48.15 14.69 -16.55
CA PHE A 25 -49.08 13.95 -15.69
C PHE A 25 -50.28 14.82 -15.32
N LYS A 26 -51.28 14.89 -16.20
CA LYS A 26 -52.52 15.68 -15.98
C LYS A 26 -53.41 15.18 -14.82
N HIS A 27 -53.12 14.04 -14.20
CA HIS A 27 -54.04 13.37 -13.27
C HIS A 27 -53.38 12.89 -11.95
N ILE A 28 -52.11 13.22 -11.69
CA ILE A 28 -51.40 12.81 -10.47
C ILE A 28 -50.80 14.07 -9.81
N SER A 29 -51.21 14.34 -8.56
CA SER A 29 -50.59 15.41 -7.75
C SER A 29 -49.22 14.98 -7.24
N VAL A 30 -48.36 15.95 -6.90
CA VAL A 30 -47.01 15.69 -6.38
C VAL A 30 -47.05 14.84 -5.10
N GLU A 31 -47.99 15.10 -4.20
CA GLU A 31 -48.16 14.27 -2.99
C GLU A 31 -48.55 12.83 -3.33
N LYS A 32 -49.37 12.64 -4.38
CA LYS A 32 -49.78 11.32 -4.84
C LYS A 32 -48.64 10.60 -5.58
N LEU A 33 -47.82 11.32 -6.33
CA LEU A 33 -46.59 10.79 -6.93
C LEU A 33 -45.61 10.32 -5.85
N ILE A 34 -45.40 11.14 -4.83
CA ILE A 34 -44.49 10.83 -3.73
C ILE A 34 -45.01 9.64 -2.91
N GLN A 35 -46.29 9.67 -2.49
CA GLN A 35 -46.82 8.63 -1.62
C GLN A 35 -47.15 7.31 -2.32
N GLN A 36 -47.78 7.33 -3.50
CA GLN A 36 -48.20 6.10 -4.17
C GLN A 36 -47.13 5.47 -5.05
N TYR A 37 -46.23 6.27 -5.63
CA TYR A 37 -45.27 5.74 -6.59
C TYR A 37 -43.87 5.72 -5.99
N ILE A 38 -43.35 6.84 -5.49
CA ILE A 38 -41.97 6.88 -4.98
C ILE A 38 -41.83 6.10 -3.67
N THR A 39 -42.72 6.30 -2.70
CA THR A 39 -42.64 5.62 -1.39
C THR A 39 -42.93 4.12 -1.49
N THR A 40 -43.84 3.71 -2.37
CA THR A 40 -44.16 2.28 -2.61
C THR A 40 -43.00 1.58 -3.32
N ILE A 41 -42.45 2.19 -4.38
CA ILE A 41 -41.30 1.65 -5.11
C ILE A 41 -40.07 1.57 -4.20
N SER A 42 -39.82 2.58 -3.35
CA SER A 42 -38.73 2.52 -2.36
C SER A 42 -38.94 1.46 -1.28
N LYS A 43 -40.19 1.12 -0.92
CA LYS A 43 -40.47 0.04 0.03
C LYS A 43 -40.32 -1.34 -0.62
N GLU A 44 -40.82 -1.50 -1.84
CA GLU A 44 -40.66 -2.74 -2.63
C GLU A 44 -39.19 -3.01 -3.01
N LEU A 45 -38.38 -1.96 -3.22
CA LEU A 45 -36.94 -2.07 -3.49
C LEU A 45 -36.08 -2.45 -2.27
N LEU A 46 -36.59 -2.29 -1.04
CA LEU A 46 -35.81 -2.44 0.20
C LEU A 46 -36.28 -3.59 1.09
N THR A 47 -37.27 -4.37 0.64
CA THR A 47 -37.69 -5.61 1.29
C THR A 47 -37.57 -6.76 0.28
N GLU A 48 -36.51 -7.56 0.36
CA GLU A 48 -36.36 -8.75 -0.48
C GLU A 48 -37.40 -9.84 -0.15
N GLY A 49 -37.92 -10.48 -1.20
CA GLY A 49 -38.79 -11.64 -1.12
C GLY A 49 -39.55 -11.93 -2.43
N ASP A 50 -38.87 -12.64 -3.33
CA ASP A 50 -39.35 -13.45 -4.46
C ASP A 50 -40.20 -12.85 -5.61
N ASP A 51 -39.69 -13.05 -6.83
CA ASP A 51 -40.32 -13.08 -8.16
C ASP A 51 -41.27 -11.92 -8.57
N VAL A 52 -40.70 -10.87 -9.18
CA VAL A 52 -41.42 -9.96 -10.10
C VAL A 52 -40.54 -9.60 -11.32
N PRO A 53 -41.06 -9.58 -12.57
CA PRO A 53 -40.25 -9.47 -13.79
C PRO A 53 -39.97 -8.02 -14.23
N SER A 54 -38.73 -7.78 -14.65
CA SER A 54 -38.28 -6.81 -15.67
C SER A 54 -38.92 -5.40 -15.66
N CYS A 55 -38.35 -4.50 -14.85
CA CYS A 55 -38.25 -3.07 -15.18
C CYS A 55 -36.78 -2.64 -14.98
N ARG A 56 -36.16 -2.08 -16.03
CA ARG A 56 -34.77 -1.57 -16.03
C ARG A 56 -34.62 -0.39 -15.08
N TRP A 57 -33.56 -0.37 -14.27
CA TRP A 57 -33.32 0.68 -13.27
C TRP A 57 -32.28 1.69 -13.77
N ASN A 58 -32.36 2.92 -13.26
CA ASN A 58 -31.35 3.97 -13.48
C ASN A 58 -30.70 4.29 -12.13
N LEU A 59 -29.39 4.09 -12.00
CA LEU A 59 -28.65 4.42 -10.78
C LEU A 59 -28.15 5.88 -10.85
N ALA A 60 -28.38 6.67 -9.81
CA ALA A 60 -27.98 8.08 -9.74
C ALA A 60 -26.96 8.31 -8.62
N LEU A 61 -25.80 8.89 -8.97
CA LEU A 61 -24.70 9.14 -8.03
C LEU A 61 -24.61 10.63 -7.69
N HIS A 62 -24.62 10.97 -6.39
CA HIS A 62 -24.55 12.34 -5.88
C HIS A 62 -23.41 12.50 -4.85
N PRO A 63 -22.50 13.49 -4.97
CA PRO A 63 -21.49 13.75 -3.95
C PRO A 63 -22.08 14.59 -2.79
N ASP A 64 -21.91 14.16 -1.53
CA ASP A 64 -22.29 14.98 -0.37
C ASP A 64 -21.27 16.11 -0.15
N TYR A 65 -21.60 17.32 -0.59
CA TYR A 65 -20.71 18.49 -0.58
C TYR A 65 -20.79 19.36 0.69
N SER A 66 -21.23 18.83 1.83
CA SER A 66 -21.49 19.67 3.00
C SER A 66 -20.42 19.69 4.11
N LYS A 67 -19.30 18.92 4.05
CA LYS A 67 -18.37 18.85 5.21
C LYS A 67 -16.85 18.87 4.98
N ILE A 68 -16.30 18.99 3.76
CA ILE A 68 -14.83 18.91 3.60
C ILE A 68 -14.30 20.13 2.84
N GLY A 69 -13.59 21.00 3.55
CA GLY A 69 -12.90 22.16 3.00
C GLY A 69 -11.56 21.78 2.36
N ALA A 70 -11.31 22.40 1.21
CA ALA A 70 -10.03 22.67 0.54
C ALA A 70 -9.13 21.50 0.10
N SER A 71 -8.79 21.55 -1.21
CA SER A 71 -7.69 20.91 -1.94
C SER A 71 -7.59 19.37 -1.92
N TYR A 72 -8.09 18.74 -2.99
CA TYR A 72 -7.55 17.48 -3.51
C TYR A 72 -7.23 17.64 -5.01
N PRO A 73 -6.12 17.08 -5.51
CA PRO A 73 -5.84 17.02 -6.93
C PRO A 73 -6.56 15.81 -7.59
N GLU A 74 -7.22 16.08 -8.72
CA GLU A 74 -7.38 15.21 -9.91
C GLU A 74 -7.54 13.67 -9.73
N ALA A 75 -8.47 13.19 -8.89
CA ALA A 75 -8.84 11.76 -8.91
C ALA A 75 -10.35 11.52 -8.72
N CYS A 76 -10.91 10.65 -9.58
CA CYS A 76 -12.28 10.16 -9.49
C CYS A 76 -12.48 9.44 -8.14
N PRO A 77 -13.46 9.86 -7.30
CA PRO A 77 -13.65 9.31 -5.95
C PRO A 77 -14.33 7.93 -5.91
N LEU A 78 -14.55 7.29 -7.08
CA LEU A 78 -15.05 5.92 -7.18
C LEU A 78 -13.90 4.92 -6.94
N THR A 79 -13.21 5.03 -5.81
CA THR A 79 -12.09 4.14 -5.46
C THR A 79 -12.51 2.69 -5.24
N ASN A 80 -13.80 2.39 -5.24
CA ASN A 80 -14.35 1.06 -5.04
C ASN A 80 -15.39 0.69 -6.13
N LEU A 81 -14.96 0.82 -7.39
CA LEU A 81 -15.78 0.59 -8.59
C LEU A 81 -16.35 -0.83 -8.67
N GLU A 82 -15.66 -1.83 -8.12
CA GLU A 82 -16.13 -3.22 -8.05
C GLU A 82 -17.42 -3.36 -7.22
N ASP A 83 -17.63 -2.52 -6.21
CA ASP A 83 -18.85 -2.55 -5.42
C ASP A 83 -20.04 -1.91 -6.14
N VAL A 84 -19.80 -0.86 -6.93
CA VAL A 84 -20.84 -0.25 -7.78
C VAL A 84 -21.27 -1.23 -8.88
N LEU A 85 -20.32 -1.95 -9.47
CA LEU A 85 -20.58 -2.96 -10.50
C LEU A 85 -21.44 -4.13 -10.01
N LYS A 86 -21.48 -4.41 -8.71
CA LYS A 86 -22.39 -5.42 -8.14
C LYS A 86 -23.86 -4.98 -8.17
N TRP A 87 -24.13 -3.69 -8.37
CA TRP A 87 -25.46 -3.07 -8.21
C TRP A 87 -26.07 -2.63 -9.56
N VAL A 88 -25.34 -2.80 -10.67
CA VAL A 88 -25.73 -2.31 -12.00
C VAL A 88 -25.58 -3.41 -13.04
N ASP A 89 -26.58 -3.55 -13.90
CA ASP A 89 -26.54 -4.43 -15.06
C ASP A 89 -26.03 -3.69 -16.31
N GLU A 90 -25.51 -4.43 -17.30
CA GLU A 90 -24.99 -3.89 -18.59
C GLU A 90 -25.99 -3.03 -19.39
N LYS A 91 -27.27 -3.00 -19.01
CA LYS A 91 -28.32 -2.22 -19.68
C LYS A 91 -28.86 -1.05 -18.85
N ASP A 92 -28.28 -0.84 -17.67
CA ASP A 92 -28.66 0.24 -16.79
C ASP A 92 -28.01 1.55 -17.22
N ILE A 93 -28.73 2.65 -17.01
CA ILE A 93 -28.25 3.99 -17.33
C ILE A 93 -27.82 4.69 -16.04
N LEU A 94 -26.53 5.01 -15.96
CA LEU A 94 -25.93 5.74 -14.87
C LEU A 94 -26.10 7.25 -15.04
N MET A 95 -26.83 7.87 -14.12
CA MET A 95 -27.00 9.32 -14.08
C MET A 95 -25.97 9.95 -13.15
N LEU A 96 -25.05 10.73 -13.73
CA LEU A 96 -23.94 11.33 -12.99
C LEU A 96 -24.14 12.82 -12.77
N ASP A 97 -23.83 13.29 -11.57
CA ASP A 97 -23.67 14.73 -11.32
C ASP A 97 -22.38 15.26 -11.97
N ARG A 98 -22.33 16.57 -12.25
CA ARG A 98 -21.21 17.29 -12.88
C ARG A 98 -19.88 17.09 -12.17
N GLY A 99 -19.89 16.83 -10.85
CA GLY A 99 -18.68 16.57 -10.07
C GLY A 99 -17.99 15.24 -10.42
N PHE A 100 -18.67 14.33 -11.10
CA PHE A 100 -18.13 13.04 -11.56
C PHE A 100 -17.72 13.06 -13.03
N ARG A 101 -17.49 14.25 -13.61
CA ARG A 101 -17.09 14.39 -15.02
C ARG A 101 -15.90 13.52 -15.39
N ASP A 102 -14.89 13.49 -14.55
CA ASP A 102 -13.65 12.77 -14.83
C ASP A 102 -13.81 11.23 -14.72
N CYS A 103 -15.00 10.77 -14.33
CA CYS A 103 -15.36 9.36 -14.22
C CYS A 103 -16.20 8.86 -15.42
N VAL A 104 -16.67 9.73 -16.31
CA VAL A 104 -17.54 9.33 -17.45
C VAL A 104 -16.84 8.29 -18.32
N ASP A 105 -15.62 8.61 -18.77
CA ASP A 105 -14.83 7.72 -19.63
C ASP A 105 -14.57 6.36 -18.97
N VAL A 106 -14.41 6.34 -17.64
CA VAL A 106 -14.16 5.11 -16.86
C VAL A 106 -15.41 4.24 -16.80
N ILE A 107 -16.58 4.86 -16.62
CA ILE A 107 -17.86 4.14 -16.51
C ILE A 107 -18.33 3.66 -17.88
N GLU A 108 -18.19 4.48 -18.92
CA GLU A 108 -18.48 4.07 -20.30
C GLU A 108 -17.55 2.94 -20.75
N ALA A 109 -16.28 2.92 -20.31
CA ALA A 109 -15.36 1.81 -20.55
C ALA A 109 -15.78 0.48 -19.88
N LEU A 110 -16.74 0.51 -18.95
CA LEU A 110 -17.36 -0.67 -18.34
C LEU A 110 -18.63 -1.11 -19.06
N SER A 111 -18.90 -0.60 -20.27
CA SER A 111 -20.12 -0.87 -21.05
C SER A 111 -21.42 -0.45 -20.36
N LEU A 112 -21.35 0.58 -19.49
CA LEU A 112 -22.53 1.16 -18.86
C LEU A 112 -22.90 2.47 -19.57
N ASP A 113 -24.19 2.65 -19.84
CA ASP A 113 -24.68 3.86 -20.48
C ASP A 113 -24.66 5.01 -19.46
N VAL A 114 -23.94 6.09 -19.74
CA VAL A 114 -23.87 7.25 -18.83
C VAL A 114 -24.66 8.42 -19.40
N VAL A 115 -25.44 9.07 -18.53
CA VAL A 115 -26.10 10.33 -18.86
C VAL A 115 -25.71 11.40 -17.83
N MET A 116 -25.06 12.46 -18.32
CA MET A 116 -24.65 13.62 -17.52
C MET A 116 -25.29 14.90 -18.03
N LEU A 117 -25.36 15.92 -17.18
CA LEU A 117 -25.74 17.27 -17.61
C LEU A 117 -24.70 17.86 -18.58
N SER A 118 -25.03 17.92 -19.87
CA SER A 118 -24.17 18.53 -20.90
C SER A 118 -23.79 19.97 -20.56
N PHE A 119 -22.55 20.31 -20.90
CA PHE A 119 -22.03 21.66 -20.74
C PHE A 119 -22.41 22.53 -21.92
N LEU A 120 -22.76 23.78 -21.62
CA LEU A 120 -22.70 24.84 -22.62
C LEU A 120 -21.22 25.01 -22.98
N HIS A 121 -20.83 24.54 -24.17
CA HIS A 121 -19.50 24.75 -24.71
C HIS A 121 -19.32 26.24 -25.10
N SER A 122 -18.61 26.54 -26.19
CA SER A 122 -18.51 27.91 -26.72
C SER A 122 -19.84 28.50 -27.21
N GLN A 123 -20.95 27.78 -27.07
CA GLN A 123 -22.29 28.23 -27.43
C GLN A 123 -23.02 28.84 -26.23
N LYS A 124 -23.82 29.88 -26.50
CA LYS A 124 -24.62 30.55 -25.45
C LYS A 124 -25.84 29.75 -25.00
N GLN A 125 -26.32 28.82 -25.84
CA GLN A 125 -27.51 28.00 -25.62
C GLN A 125 -27.30 26.63 -26.26
N LEU A 126 -27.98 25.61 -25.74
CA LEU A 126 -28.02 24.27 -26.33
C LEU A 126 -29.10 24.19 -27.41
N GLU A 127 -28.93 23.25 -28.32
CA GLU A 127 -29.96 22.86 -29.27
C GLU A 127 -31.24 22.42 -28.54
N THR A 128 -32.41 22.62 -29.16
CA THR A 128 -33.70 22.32 -28.51
C THR A 128 -33.81 20.84 -28.12
N SER A 129 -33.24 19.95 -28.92
CA SER A 129 -33.19 18.51 -28.66
C SER A 129 -32.31 18.16 -27.45
N GLU A 130 -31.12 18.76 -27.35
CA GLU A 130 -30.20 18.59 -26.23
C GLU A 130 -30.77 19.18 -24.94
N ALA A 131 -31.31 20.39 -25.01
CA ALA A 131 -31.98 21.04 -23.86
C ALA A 131 -33.14 20.19 -23.34
N THR A 132 -33.87 19.50 -24.22
CA THR A 132 -34.95 18.59 -23.83
C THR A 132 -34.43 17.34 -23.11
N LYS A 133 -33.35 16.73 -23.60
CA LYS A 133 -32.68 15.60 -22.93
C LYS A 133 -32.19 16.00 -21.53
N LEU A 134 -31.58 17.18 -21.38
CA LEU A 134 -31.08 17.67 -20.09
C LEU A 134 -32.16 18.00 -19.07
N ARG A 135 -33.33 18.46 -19.52
CA ARG A 135 -34.48 18.65 -18.64
C ARG A 135 -34.89 17.33 -17.98
N PHE A 136 -34.72 16.21 -18.66
CA PHE A 136 -35.02 14.89 -18.10
C PHE A 136 -34.01 14.51 -17.00
N VAL A 137 -32.72 14.67 -17.26
CA VAL A 137 -31.64 14.42 -16.29
C VAL A 137 -31.80 15.30 -15.05
N THR A 138 -32.11 16.58 -15.25
CA THR A 138 -32.33 17.53 -14.15
C THR A 138 -33.54 17.14 -13.30
N LYS A 139 -34.64 16.69 -13.92
CA LYS A 139 -35.84 16.24 -13.20
C LYS A 139 -35.53 15.03 -12.30
N ILE A 140 -34.76 14.06 -12.79
CA ILE A 140 -34.38 12.88 -12.00
C ILE A 140 -33.42 13.25 -10.87
N ARG A 141 -32.41 14.09 -11.16
CA ARG A 141 -31.50 14.62 -10.15
C ARG A 141 -32.24 15.27 -8.98
N TRP A 142 -33.25 16.09 -9.26
CA TRP A 142 -34.06 16.74 -8.22
C TRP A 142 -34.80 15.75 -7.31
N ILE A 143 -35.28 14.63 -7.86
CA ILE A 143 -35.92 13.57 -7.07
C ILE A 143 -34.90 12.92 -6.15
N VAL A 144 -33.72 12.58 -6.68
CA VAL A 144 -32.63 11.95 -5.91
C VAL A 144 -32.12 12.88 -4.81
N GLU A 145 -31.91 14.16 -5.11
CA GLU A 145 -31.52 15.17 -4.10
C GLU A 145 -32.59 15.33 -3.02
N SER A 146 -33.88 15.31 -3.41
CA SER A 146 -34.98 15.39 -2.44
C SER A 146 -35.02 14.18 -1.50
N VAL A 147 -34.78 12.98 -2.03
CA VAL A 147 -34.68 11.74 -1.23
C VAL A 147 -33.42 11.75 -0.37
N SER A 148 -32.27 12.17 -0.91
CA SER A 148 -31.01 12.29 -0.17
C SER A 148 -31.13 13.27 1.00
N VAL A 149 -31.81 14.41 0.82
CA VAL A 149 -32.12 15.34 1.92
C VAL A 149 -33.05 14.72 2.96
N CYS A 150 -33.95 13.82 2.56
CA CYS A 150 -34.75 13.02 3.50
C CYS A 150 -33.90 11.96 4.24
N LEU A 151 -32.94 11.33 3.55
CA LEU A 151 -31.99 10.36 4.11
C LEU A 151 -30.93 11.00 5.01
N ASN A 152 -30.64 12.30 4.87
CA ASN A 152 -29.74 13.04 5.75
C ASN A 152 -30.34 13.25 7.18
N LYS A 153 -31.53 12.71 7.44
CA LYS A 153 -32.12 12.54 8.77
C LYS A 153 -32.02 11.10 9.30
N SER A 154 -31.45 10.18 8.51
CA SER A 154 -31.29 8.77 8.86
C SER A 154 -29.86 8.51 9.33
N ILE A 155 -29.72 7.71 10.38
CA ILE A 155 -28.42 7.30 10.91
C ILE A 155 -27.66 6.51 9.83
N ILE A 156 -26.42 6.91 9.56
CA ILE A 156 -25.50 6.17 8.69
C ILE A 156 -24.55 5.39 9.59
N CYS A 157 -24.54 4.06 9.43
CA CYS A 157 -23.69 3.16 10.18
C CYS A 157 -22.36 2.88 9.46
N GLU A 158 -21.31 2.58 10.21
CA GLU A 158 -20.03 2.16 9.64
C GLU A 158 -20.14 0.77 8.99
N TYR A 159 -19.19 0.41 8.13
CA TYR A 159 -19.17 -0.90 7.47
C TYR A 159 -19.24 -2.05 8.48
N GLY A 160 -20.19 -2.97 8.28
CA GLY A 160 -20.45 -4.11 9.17
C GLY A 160 -21.41 -3.83 10.34
N GLN A 161 -21.88 -2.59 10.50
CA GLN A 161 -22.93 -2.25 11.45
C GLN A 161 -24.32 -2.25 10.79
N ILE A 162 -25.35 -2.59 11.57
CA ILE A 162 -26.76 -2.58 11.16
C ILE A 162 -27.51 -1.55 12.00
N ILE A 163 -28.53 -0.91 11.44
CA ILE A 163 -29.40 0.05 12.15
C ILE A 163 -30.36 -0.73 13.08
N CYS A 164 -30.44 -0.29 14.33
CA CYS A 164 -31.45 -0.71 15.30
C CYS A 164 -32.03 0.53 15.98
N GLY A 165 -33.29 0.88 15.66
CA GLY A 165 -33.89 2.15 16.08
C GLY A 165 -33.08 3.36 15.59
N GLU A 166 -32.65 4.21 16.53
CA GLU A 166 -31.84 5.41 16.23
C GLU A 166 -30.32 5.17 16.29
N LYS A 167 -29.86 3.91 16.27
CA LYS A 167 -28.46 3.56 16.55
C LYS A 167 -27.92 2.50 15.60
N CYS A 168 -26.59 2.40 15.55
CA CYS A 168 -25.86 1.37 14.83
C CYS A 168 -25.32 0.33 15.82
N PHE A 169 -25.39 -0.94 15.45
CA PHE A 169 -24.86 -2.07 16.24
C PHE A 169 -24.10 -3.05 15.35
N LEU A 170 -23.18 -3.83 15.91
CA LEU A 170 -22.39 -4.81 15.16
C LEU A 170 -22.88 -6.25 15.46
N PRO A 171 -23.48 -6.97 14.50
CA PRO A 171 -23.94 -8.34 14.74
C PRO A 171 -22.80 -9.30 15.14
N SER A 172 -21.58 -9.01 14.70
CA SER A 172 -20.39 -9.83 14.96
C SER A 172 -19.93 -9.84 16.43
N VAL A 173 -20.43 -8.91 17.26
CA VAL A 173 -20.11 -8.86 18.71
C VAL A 173 -21.28 -9.35 19.58
N PHE A 174 -22.09 -10.26 19.05
CA PHE A 174 -23.20 -10.91 19.75
C PHE A 174 -24.30 -9.91 20.21
N GLU A 175 -24.51 -8.86 19.43
CA GLU A 175 -25.60 -7.91 19.57
C GLU A 175 -26.75 -8.31 18.64
N GLN A 176 -27.99 -8.15 19.09
CA GLN A 176 -29.20 -8.32 18.30
C GLN A 176 -30.14 -7.13 18.48
N CYS A 177 -30.88 -6.78 17.43
CA CYS A 177 -31.92 -5.76 17.50
C CYS A 177 -33.27 -6.41 17.78
N ILE A 178 -33.90 -6.07 18.90
CA ILE A 178 -35.26 -6.51 19.25
C ILE A 178 -36.06 -5.25 19.58
N ASP A 179 -37.14 -5.02 18.83
CA ASP A 179 -38.04 -3.87 19.01
C ASP A 179 -37.30 -2.51 19.08
N ASP A 180 -36.43 -2.24 18.10
CA ASP A 180 -35.61 -1.03 18.00
C ASP A 180 -34.63 -0.80 19.17
N LYS A 181 -34.36 -1.86 19.96
CA LYS A 181 -33.41 -1.85 21.07
C LYS A 181 -32.33 -2.90 20.88
N ILE A 182 -31.08 -2.49 21.14
CA ILE A 182 -29.94 -3.41 21.13
C ILE A 182 -29.99 -4.27 22.40
N GLU A 183 -30.04 -5.58 22.22
CA GLU A 183 -29.97 -6.59 23.26
C GLU A 183 -28.80 -7.55 22.99
N CYS A 184 -28.30 -8.23 24.02
CA CYS A 184 -27.25 -9.23 23.84
C CYS A 184 -27.84 -10.57 23.43
N SER A 185 -27.31 -11.16 22.35
CA SER A 185 -27.77 -12.44 21.81
C SER A 185 -27.58 -13.61 22.77
N ASN A 186 -26.59 -13.52 23.66
CA ASN A 186 -26.31 -14.54 24.68
C ASN A 186 -26.70 -14.05 26.08
N LYS A 187 -27.42 -14.87 26.84
CA LYS A 187 -27.86 -14.61 28.22
C LYS A 187 -26.72 -14.42 29.21
N GLU A 188 -25.52 -14.92 28.90
CA GLU A 188 -24.32 -14.74 29.74
C GLU A 188 -23.67 -13.37 29.56
N MET A 189 -24.01 -12.65 28.49
CA MET A 189 -23.47 -11.33 28.20
C MET A 189 -24.28 -10.25 28.91
N LYS A 190 -23.60 -9.13 29.22
CA LYS A 190 -24.20 -7.97 29.86
C LYS A 190 -24.03 -6.75 28.96
N MET A 191 -24.97 -5.81 29.07
CA MET A 191 -24.84 -4.50 28.43
C MET A 191 -23.83 -3.64 29.19
N CYS A 192 -22.90 -3.04 28.46
CA CYS A 192 -22.06 -1.92 28.90
C CYS A 192 -22.71 -0.63 28.39
N GLY A 193 -23.37 0.09 29.30
CA GLY A 193 -24.25 1.21 29.00
C GLY A 193 -25.38 0.86 28.04
N THR A 194 -25.55 1.69 27.00
CA THR A 194 -26.75 1.62 26.16
C THR A 194 -26.60 0.78 24.90
N ASN A 195 -25.36 0.46 24.47
CA ASN A 195 -25.13 0.06 23.09
C ASN A 195 -24.15 -1.09 22.87
N ARG A 196 -23.49 -1.62 23.91
CA ARG A 196 -22.48 -2.65 23.69
C ARG A 196 -22.62 -3.85 24.61
N CYS A 197 -22.58 -5.04 24.02
CA CYS A 197 -22.55 -6.27 24.78
C CYS A 197 -21.11 -6.64 25.15
N TYR A 198 -20.91 -7.13 26.38
CA TYR A 198 -19.62 -7.66 26.82
C TYR A 198 -19.81 -8.93 27.63
N HIS A 199 -18.79 -9.78 27.63
CA HIS A 199 -18.80 -11.01 28.41
C HIS A 199 -18.18 -10.78 29.80
N PRO A 200 -18.94 -10.80 30.90
CA PRO A 200 -18.46 -10.37 32.22
C PRO A 200 -17.36 -11.24 32.82
N GLN A 201 -17.13 -12.45 32.30
CA GLN A 201 -15.99 -13.29 32.71
C GLN A 201 -14.69 -12.94 31.98
N LEU A 202 -14.79 -12.38 30.77
CA LEU A 202 -13.64 -12.09 29.91
C LEU A 202 -13.32 -10.60 29.84
N GLN A 203 -14.29 -9.76 30.21
CA GLN A 203 -14.26 -8.32 30.02
C GLN A 203 -14.89 -7.60 31.21
N LYS A 204 -14.52 -6.33 31.39
CA LYS A 204 -15.09 -5.39 32.36
C LYS A 204 -15.60 -4.16 31.64
N CYS A 205 -16.79 -3.70 32.02
CA CYS A 205 -17.35 -2.43 31.57
C CYS A 205 -16.99 -1.32 32.56
N PHE A 206 -16.49 -0.21 32.04
CA PHE A 206 -16.18 1.01 32.78
C PHE A 206 -17.02 2.18 32.25
N ASN A 207 -17.55 2.98 33.18
CA ASN A 207 -18.31 4.21 32.90
C ASN A 207 -19.40 4.04 31.82
N ASP A 208 -20.06 2.88 31.81
CA ASP A 208 -21.13 2.54 30.89
C ASP A 208 -20.79 2.68 29.40
N ASN A 209 -19.51 2.70 29.00
CA ASN A 209 -19.16 2.88 27.58
C ASN A 209 -17.88 2.17 27.15
N ILE A 210 -16.96 1.88 28.07
CA ILE A 210 -15.64 1.34 27.74
C ILE A 210 -15.56 -0.11 28.20
N ILE A 211 -15.29 -1.01 27.26
CA ILE A 211 -15.14 -2.44 27.54
C ILE A 211 -13.64 -2.78 27.48
N CYS A 212 -13.08 -3.20 28.60
CA CYS A 212 -11.71 -3.68 28.70
C CYS A 212 -11.68 -5.19 28.94
N LYS A 213 -10.54 -5.86 28.71
CA LYS A 213 -10.34 -7.25 29.13
C LYS A 213 -10.44 -7.38 30.67
N ALA A 214 -10.77 -8.56 31.18
CA ALA A 214 -11.07 -8.77 32.60
C ALA A 214 -9.91 -8.40 33.55
N ASN A 215 -8.66 -8.59 33.12
CA ASN A 215 -7.46 -8.22 33.86
C ASN A 215 -6.97 -6.79 33.58
N PHE A 216 -7.68 -6.01 32.75
CA PHE A 216 -7.29 -4.65 32.42
C PHE A 216 -8.04 -3.65 33.31
N GLU A 217 -7.40 -2.50 33.53
CA GLU A 217 -7.95 -1.35 34.23
C GLU A 217 -8.11 -0.16 33.29
N LEU A 218 -8.80 0.88 33.74
CA LEU A 218 -9.02 2.10 32.95
C LEU A 218 -8.04 3.20 33.37
N CYS A 219 -7.31 3.77 32.40
CA CYS A 219 -6.55 4.99 32.55
C CYS A 219 -7.08 6.06 31.59
N GLY A 220 -7.77 7.07 32.12
CA GLY A 220 -8.48 8.03 31.28
C GLY A 220 -9.60 7.35 30.48
N SER A 221 -9.42 7.26 29.16
CA SER A 221 -10.34 6.58 28.23
C SER A 221 -9.77 5.29 27.63
N GLU A 222 -8.58 4.87 28.07
CA GLU A 222 -7.87 3.72 27.52
C GLU A 222 -7.79 2.58 28.54
N CYS A 223 -7.87 1.35 28.04
CA CYS A 223 -7.70 0.15 28.82
C CYS A 223 -6.20 -0.19 28.90
N TYR A 224 -5.68 -0.54 30.08
CA TYR A 224 -4.29 -0.95 30.24
C TYR A 224 -4.14 -2.20 31.11
N ASN A 225 -3.02 -2.88 30.95
CA ASN A 225 -2.69 -4.04 31.79
C ASN A 225 -1.86 -3.58 33.00
N PRO A 226 -2.38 -3.66 34.24
CA PRO A 226 -1.63 -3.29 35.44
C PRO A 226 -0.42 -4.18 35.73
N GLU A 227 -0.24 -5.29 34.99
CA GLU A 227 0.97 -6.13 35.02
C GLU A 227 2.15 -5.53 34.24
N TYR A 228 1.90 -4.61 33.29
CA TYR A 228 2.95 -4.01 32.44
C TYR A 228 3.00 -2.48 32.51
N ASP A 229 1.88 -1.83 32.85
CA ASP A 229 1.78 -0.38 32.92
C ASP A 229 1.18 0.09 34.26
N GLU A 230 1.44 1.35 34.60
CA GLU A 230 0.85 2.09 35.71
C GLU A 230 0.07 3.29 35.16
N CYS A 231 -1.10 3.58 35.72
CA CYS A 231 -1.87 4.75 35.33
C CYS A 231 -1.50 5.98 36.19
N TRP A 232 -0.79 6.93 35.60
CA TRP A 232 -0.40 8.16 36.28
C TRP A 232 -1.53 9.20 36.26
N LYS A 233 -1.92 9.69 37.45
CA LYS A 233 -2.96 10.72 37.68
C LYS A 233 -4.28 10.45 36.92
N ASN A 234 -4.67 9.19 36.74
CA ASN A 234 -5.89 8.78 36.01
C ASN A 234 -5.95 9.27 34.55
N LYS A 235 -4.81 9.58 33.90
CA LYS A 235 -4.80 10.15 32.55
C LYS A 235 -3.70 9.63 31.62
N THR A 236 -2.56 9.24 32.15
CA THR A 236 -1.39 8.90 31.33
C THR A 236 -0.92 7.50 31.67
N LEU A 237 -0.87 6.62 30.66
CA LEU A 237 -0.26 5.31 30.80
C LEU A 237 1.25 5.42 30.78
N VAL A 238 1.90 4.82 31.78
CA VAL A 238 3.35 4.81 31.91
C VAL A 238 3.82 3.37 32.14
N PRO A 239 4.94 2.92 31.55
CA PRO A 239 5.45 1.58 31.80
C PRO A 239 5.72 1.34 33.29
N LEU A 240 5.54 0.11 33.77
CA LEU A 240 5.90 -0.26 35.14
C LEU A 240 7.38 0.09 35.44
N ASN A 241 7.62 0.61 36.64
CA ASN A 241 8.91 1.14 37.11
C ASN A 241 9.39 2.43 36.41
N SER A 242 8.53 3.11 35.65
CA SER A 242 8.85 4.45 35.17
C SER A 242 8.57 5.50 36.25
N LEU A 243 9.40 6.54 36.29
CA LEU A 243 9.16 7.76 37.05
C LEU A 243 8.71 8.86 36.11
N MET A 244 7.94 9.81 36.61
CA MET A 244 7.56 10.98 35.81
C MET A 244 8.64 12.05 35.89
N CYS A 245 9.21 12.42 34.73
CA CYS A 245 10.12 13.54 34.63
C CYS A 245 9.39 14.88 34.71
N ASN A 246 8.18 14.93 34.15
CA ASN A 246 7.24 16.04 34.33
C ASN A 246 5.81 15.48 34.25
N GLU A 247 4.79 16.34 34.19
CA GLU A 247 3.39 15.87 34.15
C GLU A 247 3.03 15.02 32.91
N TYR A 248 3.88 14.97 31.88
CA TYR A 248 3.60 14.37 30.59
C TYR A 248 4.66 13.38 30.08
N ARG A 249 5.80 13.22 30.77
CA ARG A 249 6.89 12.36 30.31
C ARG A 249 7.34 11.37 31.37
N PRO A 250 7.00 10.08 31.22
CA PRO A 250 7.65 9.03 31.99
C PRO A 250 9.10 8.83 31.51
N TYR A 251 9.93 8.29 32.39
CA TYR A 251 11.27 7.80 32.09
C TYR A 251 11.59 6.58 32.95
N ILE A 252 12.48 5.71 32.47
CA ILE A 252 12.89 4.51 33.20
C ILE A 252 14.20 4.79 33.93
N PRO A 253 14.24 4.83 35.29
CA PRO A 253 15.43 5.24 36.03
C PRO A 253 16.66 4.34 35.85
N SER A 254 16.49 3.12 35.33
CA SER A 254 17.59 2.20 35.03
C SER A 254 18.30 2.49 33.71
N SER A 255 17.70 3.27 32.81
CA SER A 255 18.26 3.62 31.51
C SER A 255 18.27 5.13 31.23
N GLU A 256 17.54 5.91 32.01
CA GLU A 256 17.30 7.33 31.76
C GLU A 256 17.37 8.16 33.06
N ILE A 257 17.69 9.46 32.91
CA ILE A 257 17.76 10.47 33.97
C ILE A 257 16.82 11.60 33.58
N CYS A 258 15.97 12.03 34.50
CA CYS A 258 15.22 13.27 34.35
C CYS A 258 16.06 14.48 34.76
N PHE A 259 16.18 15.44 33.86
CA PHE A 259 16.88 16.69 34.07
C PHE A 259 15.91 17.88 34.10
N ASN A 260 16.07 18.75 35.10
CA ASN A 260 15.28 19.96 35.32
C ASN A 260 13.75 19.79 35.18
N ASN A 261 13.22 18.66 35.64
CA ASN A 261 11.80 18.32 35.56
C ASN A 261 11.16 18.55 34.18
N THR A 262 11.92 18.41 33.10
CA THR A 262 11.44 18.71 31.74
C THR A 262 11.99 17.76 30.69
N THR A 263 13.21 17.25 30.87
CA THR A 263 13.88 16.48 29.83
C THR A 263 14.38 15.14 30.35
N VAL A 264 14.10 14.10 29.59
CA VAL A 264 14.59 12.74 29.84
C VAL A 264 15.82 12.52 28.97
N CYS A 265 16.94 12.15 29.57
CA CYS A 265 18.19 11.81 28.89
C CYS A 265 18.55 10.36 29.18
N PRO A 266 19.12 9.59 28.24
CA PRO A 266 19.70 8.30 28.60
C PRO A 266 20.83 8.47 29.63
N ILE A 267 21.03 7.52 30.54
CA ILE A 267 22.07 7.58 31.60
C ILE A 267 23.48 7.75 31.01
N GLU A 268 23.69 7.29 29.78
CA GLU A 268 24.93 7.49 29.04
C GLU A 268 25.16 8.95 28.60
N TYR A 269 24.26 9.89 28.93
CA TYR A 269 24.35 11.30 28.53
C TYR A 269 24.41 12.22 29.76
N VAL A 270 25.35 13.16 29.76
CA VAL A 270 25.52 14.23 30.72
C VAL A 270 24.55 15.38 30.40
N PRO A 271 23.79 15.87 31.39
CA PRO A 271 22.96 17.04 31.21
C PRO A 271 23.77 18.35 31.15
N CYS A 272 23.50 19.24 30.18
CA CYS A 272 24.06 20.60 30.17
C CYS A 272 22.97 21.63 30.55
N GLU A 273 23.20 22.47 31.56
CA GLU A 273 22.34 23.61 31.89
C GLU A 273 22.46 24.74 30.84
N GLY A 274 21.33 25.37 30.49
CA GLY A 274 21.32 26.59 29.66
C GLY A 274 21.40 26.39 28.14
N VAL A 275 21.35 25.15 27.63
CA VAL A 275 21.38 24.84 26.18
C VAL A 275 20.04 24.30 25.67
N LYS A 276 19.77 24.55 24.37
CA LYS A 276 18.55 24.09 23.67
C LYS A 276 18.42 22.55 23.59
N TYR A 277 19.53 21.83 23.74
CA TYR A 277 19.60 20.38 23.71
C TYR A 277 20.30 19.88 24.98
N PRO A 278 19.54 19.41 25.98
CA PRO A 278 20.09 19.20 27.31
C PRO A 278 20.83 17.87 27.49
N CYS A 279 20.79 16.90 26.57
CA CYS A 279 21.46 15.60 26.73
C CYS A 279 22.73 15.50 25.86
N TRP A 280 23.92 15.31 26.46
CA TRP A 280 25.22 15.26 25.78
C TRP A 280 26.03 14.01 26.11
N HIS A 281 26.76 13.43 25.16
CA HIS A 281 27.57 12.23 25.42
C HIS A 281 28.85 12.55 26.25
N PRO A 282 29.28 11.73 27.22
CA PRO A 282 30.39 11.97 28.15
C PRO A 282 31.80 12.03 27.53
N LEU A 283 31.92 11.84 26.22
CA LEU A 283 33.17 12.11 25.48
C LEU A 283 33.31 13.61 25.13
N ALA A 284 32.31 14.42 25.48
CA ALA A 284 32.35 15.87 25.42
C ALA A 284 33.14 16.44 26.61
N THR A 285 34.20 17.20 26.34
CA THR A 285 34.98 17.88 27.40
C THR A 285 34.14 18.96 28.10
N SER A 286 34.43 19.28 29.36
CA SER A 286 33.67 20.24 30.18
C SER A 286 33.58 21.66 29.60
N GLU A 287 34.44 22.02 28.64
CA GLU A 287 34.37 23.27 27.88
C GLU A 287 33.23 23.29 26.82
N GLN A 288 32.62 22.14 26.51
CA GLN A 288 31.62 22.00 25.44
C GLN A 288 30.20 22.43 25.84
N CYS A 289 29.88 22.60 27.13
CA CYS A 289 28.54 23.05 27.56
C CYS A 289 28.31 24.58 27.39
N LEU A 290 29.30 25.40 27.03
CA LEU A 290 29.23 26.88 27.13
C LEU A 290 28.96 27.68 25.83
N LEU A 291 28.61 27.05 24.71
CA LEU A 291 28.52 27.77 23.42
C LEU A 291 27.07 28.02 22.96
N THR A 292 26.58 29.25 23.17
CA THR A 292 25.38 29.80 22.53
C THR A 292 25.75 30.73 21.36
N GLU A 293 25.02 30.51 20.26
CA GLU A 293 24.79 31.39 19.09
C GLU A 293 25.93 32.31 18.61
N LYS A 294 26.76 31.81 17.68
CA LYS A 294 27.13 32.51 16.44
C LYS A 294 27.82 31.56 15.47
N THR A 295 27.19 31.32 14.31
CA THR A 295 27.81 30.66 13.16
C THR A 295 28.87 31.59 12.56
N GLN A 296 30.12 31.41 12.97
CA GLN A 296 31.29 31.98 12.29
C GLN A 296 32.10 30.83 11.66
N LEU A 297 32.34 30.92 10.35
CA LEU A 297 33.20 30.00 9.62
C LEU A 297 34.61 29.99 10.24
N CYS A 298 35.00 28.83 10.79
CA CYS A 298 36.36 28.43 11.17
C CYS A 298 37.35 29.59 11.44
N GLY A 299 37.10 30.32 12.53
CA GLY A 299 38.05 31.25 13.15
C GLY A 299 38.27 30.85 14.60
N GLU A 300 39.51 30.52 14.93
CA GLU A 300 40.12 30.28 16.27
C GLU A 300 39.41 29.35 17.27
N THR A 301 38.24 28.79 16.98
CA THR A 301 37.55 27.81 17.84
C THR A 301 37.00 26.62 17.03
N ASN A 302 37.02 25.44 17.65
CA ASN A 302 37.23 24.16 16.97
C ASN A 302 36.00 23.41 16.41
N PHE A 303 34.77 23.95 16.33
CA PHE A 303 33.63 23.14 15.87
C PHE A 303 32.50 23.93 15.20
N THR A 304 31.79 23.29 14.27
CA THR A 304 30.45 23.72 13.76
C THR A 304 29.46 22.56 13.94
N ILE A 305 28.27 22.86 14.48
CA ILE A 305 27.24 21.87 14.83
C ILE A 305 26.07 21.99 13.85
N ASP A 306 25.60 20.87 13.28
CA ASP A 306 24.34 20.74 12.55
C ASP A 306 23.28 20.09 13.47
N LYS A 307 21.99 20.18 13.11
CA LYS A 307 20.77 19.80 13.85
C LYS A 307 20.74 18.35 14.39
N TYR A 308 21.73 17.52 14.06
CA TYR A 308 21.78 16.08 14.36
C TYR A 308 23.01 15.60 15.16
N GLY A 309 23.83 16.50 15.73
CA GLY A 309 25.00 16.15 16.58
C GLY A 309 26.37 16.48 15.97
N PRO A 310 27.49 16.18 16.66
CA PRO A 310 28.84 16.55 16.20
C PRO A 310 29.28 15.65 15.04
N THR A 311 28.97 16.05 13.80
CA THR A 311 29.33 15.29 12.60
C THR A 311 30.67 15.69 11.98
N LYS A 312 31.30 16.77 12.47
CA LYS A 312 32.42 17.44 11.80
C LYS A 312 33.51 17.89 12.80
N LEU A 313 34.74 17.45 12.58
CA LEU A 313 35.96 17.84 13.29
C LEU A 313 36.70 18.91 12.48
N CYS A 314 36.93 20.08 13.06
CA CYS A 314 37.76 21.12 12.44
C CYS A 314 39.23 20.95 12.89
N PHE A 315 40.13 20.90 11.92
CA PHE A 315 41.57 20.93 12.17
C PHE A 315 42.10 22.35 11.93
N ALA A 316 43.16 22.75 12.64
CA ALA A 316 43.73 24.12 12.68
C ALA A 316 44.06 24.79 11.32
N ASN A 317 43.95 24.06 10.21
CA ASN A 317 44.24 24.51 8.84
C ASN A 317 42.99 24.62 7.93
N LYS A 318 41.78 24.83 8.47
CA LYS A 318 40.49 24.96 7.72
C LYS A 318 39.96 23.67 7.08
N TYR A 319 40.46 22.50 7.46
CA TYR A 319 39.94 21.22 6.96
C TYR A 319 38.91 20.64 7.93
N ILE A 320 37.79 20.19 7.38
CA ILE A 320 36.69 19.59 8.10
C ILE A 320 36.65 18.10 7.75
N CYS A 321 36.88 17.23 8.75
CA CYS A 321 36.72 15.79 8.59
C CYS A 321 35.45 15.30 9.29
N LEU A 322 34.86 14.21 8.81
CA LEU A 322 33.71 13.59 9.48
C LEU A 322 34.13 12.88 10.77
N TYR A 323 33.17 12.64 11.66
CA TYR A 323 33.43 11.86 12.87
C TYR A 323 34.05 10.48 12.54
N GLY A 324 35.12 10.11 13.26
CA GLY A 324 35.94 8.92 13.01
C GLY A 324 37.03 9.08 11.94
N GLN A 325 37.18 10.26 11.31
CA GLN A 325 38.26 10.53 10.36
C GLN A 325 39.43 11.29 11.00
N ILE A 326 40.64 11.02 10.51
CA ILE A 326 41.90 11.70 10.87
C ILE A 326 42.43 12.47 9.65
N LEU A 327 43.01 13.65 9.86
CA LEU A 327 43.63 14.45 8.81
C LEU A 327 45.05 13.95 8.46
N CYS A 328 45.30 13.71 7.17
CA CYS A 328 46.61 13.40 6.58
C CYS A 328 46.83 14.29 5.35
N ASP A 329 47.76 15.25 5.44
CA ASP A 329 48.12 16.18 4.35
C ASP A 329 46.92 16.75 3.59
N LYS A 330 45.98 17.36 4.33
CA LYS A 330 44.76 18.01 3.80
C LYS A 330 43.62 17.06 3.40
N LYS A 331 43.80 15.74 3.53
CA LYS A 331 42.76 14.74 3.28
C LYS A 331 42.34 14.04 4.56
N CYS A 332 41.05 13.77 4.69
CA CYS A 332 40.51 13.03 5.79
C CYS A 332 40.49 11.54 5.44
N PHE A 333 40.96 10.68 6.34
CA PHE A 333 41.00 9.23 6.17
C PHE A 333 40.42 8.52 7.40
N ARG A 334 39.99 7.28 7.25
CA ARG A 334 39.34 6.49 8.31
C ARG A 334 40.26 5.37 8.80
N PRO A 335 40.79 5.41 10.03
CA PRO A 335 41.66 4.35 10.56
C PRO A 335 40.97 2.98 10.61
N ASP A 336 39.66 2.95 10.85
CA ASP A 336 38.79 1.77 10.81
C ASP A 336 38.65 1.14 9.41
N GLN A 337 39.06 1.86 8.36
CA GLN A 337 39.05 1.38 6.98
C GLN A 337 40.43 0.94 6.48
N ASN A 338 41.27 0.38 7.37
CA ASN A 338 42.60 -0.13 7.03
C ASN A 338 43.52 0.93 6.40
N GLN A 339 43.48 2.15 6.94
CA GLN A 339 44.27 3.28 6.45
C GLN A 339 45.23 3.80 7.52
N THR A 340 46.42 4.23 7.10
CA THR A 340 47.42 4.90 7.93
C THR A 340 47.97 6.12 7.21
N CYS A 341 48.40 7.14 7.96
CA CYS A 341 49.11 8.28 7.39
C CYS A 341 50.61 8.09 7.59
N VAL A 342 51.36 7.90 6.50
CA VAL A 342 52.81 7.73 6.55
C VAL A 342 53.44 8.79 5.65
N ASN A 343 54.28 9.65 6.23
CA ASN A 343 54.94 10.76 5.53
C ASN A 343 53.95 11.63 4.75
N ASN A 344 52.87 12.08 5.40
CA ASN A 344 51.86 12.95 4.77
C ASN A 344 51.13 12.29 3.57
N LYS A 345 51.14 10.96 3.46
CA LYS A 345 50.38 10.22 2.45
C LYS A 345 49.55 9.13 3.10
N ILE A 346 48.28 9.03 2.71
CA ILE A 346 47.41 7.93 3.11
C ILE A 346 47.93 6.66 2.45
N LYS A 347 48.20 5.63 3.25
CA LYS A 347 48.58 4.28 2.83
C LYS A 347 47.60 3.27 3.42
N CYS A 348 47.46 2.12 2.76
CA CYS A 348 46.72 1.01 3.34
C CYS A 348 47.57 0.30 4.41
N THR A 349 46.93 -0.26 5.43
CA THR A 349 47.61 -0.97 6.54
C THR A 349 48.33 -2.23 6.08
N THR A 350 47.89 -2.83 4.98
CA THR A 350 48.49 -4.03 4.40
C THR A 350 49.04 -3.73 3.01
N ASP A 351 50.22 -4.28 2.69
CA ASP A 351 50.88 -4.07 1.40
C ASP A 351 50.13 -4.70 0.21
N GLU A 352 49.20 -5.64 0.48
CA GLU A 352 48.33 -6.24 -0.54
C GLU A 352 47.19 -5.30 -0.97
N MET A 353 46.79 -4.36 -0.12
CA MET A 353 45.71 -3.43 -0.43
C MET A 353 46.21 -2.22 -1.21
N LYS A 354 45.40 -1.78 -2.18
CA LYS A 354 45.67 -0.57 -2.97
C LYS A 354 44.74 0.55 -2.54
N LEU A 355 45.20 1.79 -2.72
CA LEU A 355 44.37 2.97 -2.48
C LEU A 355 43.64 3.36 -3.76
N CYS A 356 42.31 3.47 -3.70
CA CYS A 356 41.49 4.11 -4.72
C CYS A 356 40.88 5.36 -4.10
N HIS A 357 41.24 6.54 -4.60
CA HIS A 357 40.89 7.81 -3.95
C HIS A 357 41.37 7.89 -2.49
N ASN A 358 40.46 7.73 -1.53
CA ASN A 358 40.69 7.69 -0.09
C ASN A 358 40.06 6.43 0.52
N GLN A 359 40.01 5.32 -0.22
CA GLN A 359 39.53 4.03 0.25
C GLN A 359 40.54 2.93 -0.10
N CYS A 360 40.87 2.11 0.89
CA CYS A 360 41.71 0.95 0.68
C CYS A 360 40.85 -0.21 0.17
N TYR A 361 41.32 -0.90 -0.86
CA TYR A 361 40.62 -2.03 -1.45
C TYR A 361 41.56 -3.20 -1.72
N ASP A 362 40.99 -4.40 -1.70
CA ASP A 362 41.67 -5.63 -2.13
C ASP A 362 41.56 -5.74 -3.66
N PRO A 363 42.69 -5.63 -4.40
CA PRO A 363 42.69 -5.72 -5.86
C PRO A 363 42.31 -7.10 -6.40
N LYS A 364 42.20 -8.14 -5.55
CA LYS A 364 41.68 -9.45 -5.94
C LYS A 364 40.14 -9.47 -6.02
N LYS A 365 39.46 -8.52 -5.34
CA LYS A 365 37.99 -8.48 -5.23
C LYS A 365 37.37 -7.29 -5.96
N LEU A 366 38.08 -6.17 -6.01
CA LEU A 366 37.59 -4.91 -6.56
C LEU A 366 38.58 -4.34 -7.57
N SER A 367 38.06 -3.60 -8.54
CA SER A 367 38.81 -2.82 -9.51
C SER A 367 38.60 -1.32 -9.24
N CYS A 368 39.68 -0.53 -9.30
CA CYS A 368 39.62 0.92 -9.14
C CYS A 368 39.65 1.61 -10.50
N HIS A 369 38.59 2.35 -10.81
CA HIS A 369 38.45 3.09 -12.05
C HIS A 369 38.67 4.59 -11.80
N ASN A 370 39.45 5.24 -12.68
CA ASN A 370 39.76 6.68 -12.64
C ASN A 370 40.27 7.21 -11.29
N ASN A 371 40.90 6.35 -10.48
CA ASN A 371 41.36 6.67 -9.12
C ASN A 371 40.25 7.24 -8.20
N ARG A 372 39.00 6.87 -8.45
CA ARG A 372 37.82 7.40 -7.76
C ARG A 372 36.78 6.34 -7.39
N THR A 373 36.50 5.42 -8.30
CA THR A 373 35.35 4.51 -8.15
C THR A 373 35.82 3.07 -7.97
N LEU A 374 35.36 2.41 -6.91
CA LEU A 374 35.61 1.00 -6.65
C LEU A 374 34.44 0.17 -7.19
N CYS A 375 34.73 -0.69 -8.17
CA CYS A 375 33.77 -1.60 -8.76
C CYS A 375 34.17 -3.05 -8.48
N LYS A 376 33.25 -4.01 -8.61
CA LYS A 376 33.61 -5.43 -8.62
C LYS A 376 34.52 -5.75 -9.82
N MET A 377 35.24 -6.86 -9.77
CA MET A 377 36.21 -7.25 -10.82
C MET A 377 35.60 -7.37 -12.23
N ASP A 378 34.32 -7.68 -12.32
CA ASP A 378 33.51 -7.83 -13.52
C ASP A 378 32.73 -6.56 -13.92
N GLN A 379 32.82 -5.50 -13.13
CA GLN A 379 32.08 -4.26 -13.35
C GLN A 379 32.97 -3.13 -13.87
N MET A 380 32.38 -2.26 -14.69
CA MET A 380 32.98 -1.04 -15.20
C MET A 380 32.37 0.18 -14.52
N ALA A 381 33.09 1.31 -14.48
CA ALA A 381 32.54 2.58 -14.00
C ALA A 381 31.96 3.38 -15.18
N CYS A 382 30.80 4.01 -14.98
CA CYS A 382 30.19 4.96 -15.91
C CYS A 382 30.00 6.30 -15.21
N GLY A 383 30.65 7.36 -15.72
CA GLY A 383 30.71 8.63 -15.03
C GLY A 383 32.13 9.15 -14.83
N LEU A 384 32.43 10.36 -15.27
CA LEU A 384 33.57 11.13 -14.72
C LEU A 384 33.26 11.63 -13.29
N GLU A 385 31.98 11.88 -13.01
CA GLU A 385 31.50 12.39 -11.72
C GLU A 385 30.40 11.52 -11.07
N SER A 386 29.67 10.73 -11.85
CA SER A 386 28.68 9.77 -11.33
C SER A 386 29.37 8.45 -10.96
N TYR A 387 29.33 8.09 -9.68
CA TYR A 387 30.07 6.96 -9.12
C TYR A 387 29.38 5.61 -9.35
N GLN A 388 28.86 5.35 -10.56
CA GLN A 388 28.06 4.15 -10.81
C GLN A 388 28.89 3.05 -11.46
N CYS A 389 29.02 1.94 -10.74
CA CYS A 389 29.52 0.69 -11.30
C CYS A 389 28.37 -0.05 -12.01
N TYR A 390 28.64 -0.62 -13.17
CA TYR A 390 27.68 -1.39 -13.95
C TYR A 390 28.32 -2.66 -14.50
N ASP A 391 27.49 -3.67 -14.71
CA ASP A 391 27.88 -4.87 -15.45
C ASP A 391 27.79 -4.57 -16.96
N PRO A 392 28.90 -4.61 -17.71
CA PRO A 392 28.91 -4.32 -19.14
C PRO A 392 28.15 -5.34 -20.00
N THR A 393 27.74 -6.49 -19.42
CA THR A 393 26.88 -7.46 -20.10
C THR A 393 25.39 -7.12 -20.01
N GLU A 394 25.00 -6.27 -19.04
CA GLU A 394 23.61 -5.85 -18.84
C GLU A 394 23.36 -4.40 -19.27
N LYS A 395 24.37 -3.54 -19.14
CA LYS A 395 24.27 -2.10 -19.42
C LYS A 395 25.43 -1.59 -20.26
N LEU A 396 25.20 -0.48 -20.96
CA LEU A 396 26.19 0.28 -21.72
C LEU A 396 26.26 1.70 -21.18
N CYS A 397 27.48 2.21 -21.02
CA CYS A 397 27.73 3.60 -20.67
C CYS A 397 27.84 4.47 -21.92
N PHE A 398 27.03 5.53 -21.97
CA PHE A 398 27.03 6.53 -23.03
C PHE A 398 27.55 7.87 -22.49
N ASN A 399 28.41 8.52 -23.28
CA ASN A 399 28.98 9.85 -23.00
C ASN A 399 29.52 10.02 -21.57
N ASP A 400 30.18 8.99 -21.04
CA ASP A 400 30.81 8.97 -19.72
C ASP A 400 29.92 9.46 -18.57
N SER A 401 28.59 9.29 -18.66
CA SER A 401 27.66 9.81 -17.65
C SER A 401 26.32 9.08 -17.59
N HIS A 402 25.92 8.37 -18.64
CA HIS A 402 24.58 7.82 -18.76
C HIS A 402 24.57 6.30 -18.97
N LEU A 403 23.79 5.56 -18.19
CA LEU A 403 23.70 4.10 -18.25
C LEU A 403 22.39 3.66 -18.88
N CYS A 404 22.46 2.97 -20.01
CA CYS A 404 21.31 2.31 -20.64
C CYS A 404 21.46 0.79 -20.61
N LEU A 405 20.36 0.04 -20.70
CA LEU A 405 20.44 -1.42 -20.86
C LEU A 405 21.04 -1.76 -22.23
N VAL A 406 21.69 -2.92 -22.33
CA VAL A 406 22.18 -3.43 -23.63
C VAL A 406 21.00 -3.52 -24.60
N GLY A 407 21.13 -2.87 -25.76
CA GLY A 407 20.08 -2.76 -26.78
C GLY A 407 19.30 -1.45 -26.77
N GLN A 408 19.44 -0.64 -25.72
CA GLN A 408 18.90 0.73 -25.68
C GLN A 408 19.90 1.75 -26.23
N GLN A 409 19.38 2.90 -26.66
CA GLN A 409 20.15 4.09 -27.03
C GLN A 409 19.81 5.26 -26.08
N PRO A 410 20.74 6.19 -25.84
CA PRO A 410 20.48 7.36 -25.02
C PRO A 410 19.59 8.36 -25.77
N CYS A 411 18.65 8.97 -25.05
CA CYS A 411 17.86 10.13 -25.47
C CYS A 411 18.05 11.26 -24.46
N GLY A 412 18.87 12.24 -24.81
CA GLY A 412 19.22 13.35 -23.92
C GLY A 412 20.19 12.95 -22.82
N GLN A 413 20.06 13.59 -21.66
CA GLN A 413 20.98 13.40 -20.52
C GLN A 413 20.51 12.30 -19.55
N HIS A 414 19.23 11.91 -19.61
CA HIS A 414 18.60 11.14 -18.53
C HIS A 414 17.73 9.96 -19.00
N ASP A 415 17.42 9.85 -20.28
CA ASP A 415 16.53 8.80 -20.77
C ASP A 415 17.25 7.84 -21.72
N CYS A 416 16.78 6.59 -21.73
CA CYS A 416 17.20 5.55 -22.65
C CYS A 416 15.95 5.01 -23.34
N TYR A 417 16.07 4.64 -24.61
CA TYR A 417 14.97 4.11 -25.40
C TYR A 417 15.39 2.92 -26.24
N TYR A 418 14.45 2.07 -26.62
CA TYR A 418 14.70 0.96 -27.55
C TYR A 418 14.41 1.42 -28.99
N PRO A 419 15.41 1.52 -29.89
CA PRO A 419 15.21 2.02 -31.25
C PRO A 419 14.23 1.20 -32.11
N LEU A 420 13.90 -0.02 -31.69
CA LEU A 420 12.92 -0.88 -32.34
C LEU A 420 11.47 -0.47 -32.06
N PHE A 421 11.22 0.22 -30.95
CA PHE A 421 9.87 0.54 -30.46
C PHE A 421 9.65 2.04 -30.28
N GLU A 422 10.73 2.79 -30.17
CA GLU A 422 10.74 4.19 -29.76
C GLU A 422 11.71 5.00 -30.64
N THR A 423 11.51 6.31 -30.70
CA THR A 423 12.40 7.27 -31.34
C THR A 423 12.72 8.40 -30.37
N CYS A 424 13.97 8.87 -30.37
CA CYS A 424 14.35 10.05 -29.60
C CYS A 424 14.11 11.31 -30.43
N SER A 425 13.06 12.05 -30.07
CA SER A 425 12.72 13.32 -30.71
C SER A 425 13.37 14.50 -29.98
N ASN A 426 13.92 15.44 -30.74
CA ASN A 426 14.60 16.65 -30.24
C ASN A 426 15.74 16.41 -29.24
N LEU A 427 16.37 15.22 -29.29
CA LEU A 427 17.47 14.82 -28.39
C LEU A 427 17.12 14.82 -26.90
N THR A 428 15.85 14.92 -26.52
CA THR A 428 15.45 15.01 -25.09
C THR A 428 14.17 14.26 -24.75
N THR A 429 13.44 13.75 -25.73
CA THR A 429 12.12 13.15 -25.48
C THR A 429 11.99 11.83 -26.22
N VAL A 430 11.75 10.77 -25.48
CA VAL A 430 11.47 9.44 -26.02
C VAL A 430 10.00 9.38 -26.41
N CYS A 431 9.72 9.12 -27.68
CA CYS A 431 8.38 8.91 -28.20
C CYS A 431 8.25 7.50 -28.81
N PRO A 432 7.06 6.89 -28.82
CA PRO A 432 6.85 5.66 -29.59
C PRO A 432 7.21 5.88 -31.07
N LEU A 433 7.68 4.82 -31.74
CA LEU A 433 8.02 4.88 -33.15
C LEU A 433 6.82 5.38 -33.98
N GLY A 434 7.03 6.42 -34.78
CA GLY A 434 5.98 7.08 -35.56
C GLY A 434 5.39 8.34 -34.92
N TYR A 435 5.67 8.63 -33.65
CA TYR A 435 5.20 9.86 -32.98
C TYR A 435 6.28 10.96 -33.01
N GLN A 436 5.84 12.22 -33.07
CA GLN A 436 6.70 13.42 -33.04
C GLN A 436 6.53 14.18 -31.72
N ALA A 437 7.64 14.63 -31.12
CA ALA A 437 7.58 15.46 -29.92
C ALA A 437 7.25 16.93 -30.27
N ILE A 438 6.16 17.44 -29.71
CA ILE A 438 5.71 18.83 -29.87
C ILE A 438 5.80 19.55 -28.53
N PRO A 439 6.31 20.80 -28.46
CA PRO A 439 6.36 21.57 -27.22
C PRO A 439 4.95 21.78 -26.64
N ASP A 440 4.75 21.44 -25.36
CA ASP A 440 3.50 21.75 -24.67
C ASP A 440 3.41 23.25 -24.41
N LYS A 441 2.56 23.94 -25.17
CA LYS A 441 2.35 25.39 -25.03
C LYS A 441 1.46 25.75 -23.83
N LYS A 442 0.82 24.79 -23.15
CA LYS A 442 -0.18 25.06 -22.10
C LYS A 442 0.40 25.02 -20.68
N THR A 443 1.50 24.33 -20.45
CA THR A 443 2.15 24.27 -19.14
C THR A 443 3.14 25.43 -18.97
N LYS A 444 2.77 26.43 -18.15
CA LYS A 444 3.72 27.46 -17.64
C LYS A 444 4.63 26.87 -16.54
N SER A 445 5.21 25.71 -16.79
CA SER A 445 6.16 25.04 -15.92
C SER A 445 7.58 25.47 -16.29
N TYR A 446 8.48 25.55 -15.31
CA TYR A 446 9.90 25.90 -15.50
C TYR A 446 10.69 24.82 -16.28
N TYR A 447 10.05 23.68 -16.60
CA TYR A 447 10.57 22.62 -17.45
C TYR A 447 9.73 22.51 -18.72
N SER A 448 10.38 22.57 -19.88
CA SER A 448 9.73 22.37 -21.19
C SER A 448 9.23 20.92 -21.29
N SER A 449 7.94 20.69 -21.05
CA SER A 449 7.33 19.39 -21.32
C SER A 449 7.04 19.26 -22.82
N TYR A 450 7.38 18.11 -23.40
CA TYR A 450 7.03 17.75 -24.77
C TYR A 450 5.95 16.67 -24.76
N LEU A 451 5.04 16.73 -25.73
CA LEU A 451 3.98 15.73 -25.96
C LEU A 451 4.32 14.93 -27.22
N CYS A 452 4.17 13.62 -27.18
CA CYS A 452 4.35 12.76 -28.35
C CYS A 452 3.01 12.67 -29.09
N ILE A 453 2.97 13.17 -30.33
CA ILE A 453 1.74 13.22 -31.15
C ILE A 453 1.98 12.44 -32.44
N HIS A 454 1.03 11.59 -32.82
CA HIS A 454 1.10 10.87 -34.09
C HIS A 454 0.81 11.85 -35.24
N PRO A 455 1.56 11.86 -36.36
CA PRO A 455 1.35 12.83 -37.43
C PRO A 455 0.02 12.63 -38.18
N ASP A 456 -0.50 11.40 -38.21
CA ASP A 456 -1.72 11.05 -38.96
C ASP A 456 -2.97 10.88 -38.08
N SER A 457 -2.86 11.05 -36.76
CA SER A 457 -4.00 10.97 -35.84
C SER A 457 -3.85 12.01 -34.73
N ASP A 458 -4.96 12.57 -34.25
CA ASP A 458 -4.96 13.49 -33.08
C ASP A 458 -4.66 12.75 -31.75
N GLU A 459 -3.95 11.62 -31.80
CA GLU A 459 -3.57 10.82 -30.65
C GLU A 459 -2.37 11.45 -29.93
N ILE A 460 -2.56 11.68 -28.63
CA ILE A 460 -1.57 12.30 -27.75
C ILE A 460 -1.11 11.24 -26.74
N CYS A 461 0.18 10.90 -26.73
CA CYS A 461 0.79 10.09 -25.67
C CYS A 461 1.58 11.00 -24.72
N ASN A 462 1.29 10.91 -23.42
CA ASN A 462 1.94 11.74 -22.40
C ASN A 462 3.31 11.14 -22.03
N SER A 463 4.37 11.91 -22.25
CA SER A 463 5.76 11.59 -21.88
C SER A 463 6.08 11.93 -20.42
N ALA A 464 5.15 11.71 -19.48
CA ALA A 464 5.34 12.13 -18.10
C ALA A 464 5.65 10.96 -17.15
N VAL A 465 6.88 11.00 -16.63
CA VAL A 465 7.42 10.47 -15.36
C VAL A 465 8.37 9.27 -15.48
N TYR A 466 9.67 9.59 -15.46
CA TYR A 466 10.86 8.80 -15.11
C TYR A 466 10.83 7.29 -15.43
N GLY A 467 11.47 6.94 -16.55
CA GLY A 467 12.23 5.69 -16.66
C GLY A 467 11.55 4.45 -17.21
N ASN A 468 10.26 4.50 -17.59
CA ASN A 468 9.57 3.33 -18.17
C ASN A 468 8.54 3.71 -19.25
N GLY A 469 9.02 4.08 -20.44
CA GLY A 469 8.22 4.15 -21.68
C GLY A 469 7.04 5.13 -21.69
N ALA A 470 6.57 5.49 -22.89
CA ALA A 470 5.35 6.27 -23.04
C ALA A 470 4.11 5.38 -22.82
N THR A 471 3.18 5.80 -21.97
CA THR A 471 1.86 5.15 -21.83
C THR A 471 0.84 5.87 -22.72
N CYS A 472 0.27 5.14 -23.68
CA CYS A 472 -0.83 5.62 -24.51
C CYS A 472 -2.16 5.12 -23.93
N ARG A 473 -3.21 5.94 -23.96
CA ARG A 473 -4.49 5.71 -23.27
C ARG A 473 -5.55 5.25 -24.29
N PHE A 474 -6.04 4.00 -24.27
CA PHE A 474 -7.19 3.58 -25.10
C PHE A 474 -8.07 2.46 -24.51
N THR A 475 -9.32 2.41 -25.02
CA THR A 475 -10.53 1.63 -24.66
C THR A 475 -10.50 0.15 -25.08
N PRO A 476 -11.15 -0.79 -24.36
CA PRO A 476 -11.07 -2.22 -24.66
C PRO A 476 -12.32 -2.74 -25.38
N ASP A 477 -12.16 -3.12 -26.65
CA ASP A 477 -13.00 -4.12 -27.32
C ASP A 477 -12.22 -4.66 -28.52
N ARG A 478 -11.64 -5.87 -28.40
CA ARG A 478 -11.35 -6.88 -29.45
C ARG A 478 -10.21 -7.84 -29.07
N GLU A 479 -10.31 -9.07 -29.62
CA GLU A 479 -9.22 -10.06 -29.72
C GLU A 479 -7.96 -9.44 -30.34
N CYS A 480 -6.75 -9.99 -30.08
CA CYS A 480 -5.46 -9.44 -30.58
C CYS A 480 -5.47 -9.26 -32.10
N ASP A 481 -5.94 -8.11 -32.57
CA ASP A 481 -5.73 -7.66 -33.93
C ASP A 481 -5.18 -6.22 -33.94
N GLU A 482 -4.21 -6.12 -34.82
CA GLU A 482 -3.37 -5.02 -35.25
C GLU A 482 -2.58 -4.17 -34.26
N ARG A 483 -3.04 -3.65 -33.10
CA ARG A 483 -2.27 -2.55 -32.45
C ARG A 483 -2.34 -2.31 -30.91
N GLN A 484 -2.59 -3.28 -30.02
CA GLN A 484 -2.78 -2.94 -28.58
C GLN A 484 -2.15 -3.87 -27.53
N CYS A 485 -1.67 -3.27 -26.44
CA CYS A 485 -1.22 -3.87 -25.18
C CYS A 485 -2.25 -3.61 -24.06
N TYR A 486 -2.36 -4.50 -23.07
CA TYR A 486 -3.17 -4.27 -21.87
C TYR A 486 -2.28 -3.93 -20.67
N THR A 487 -2.55 -2.82 -19.99
CA THR A 487 -2.05 -2.54 -18.64
C THR A 487 -3.23 -2.20 -17.73
N ARG A 488 -3.52 -3.05 -16.73
CA ARG A 488 -4.22 -2.64 -15.51
C ARG A 488 -3.22 -1.90 -14.60
N PRO A 489 -3.62 -0.89 -13.81
CA PRO A 489 -2.63 -0.03 -13.16
C PRO A 489 -2.03 -0.55 -11.84
N TYR A 490 -2.38 -1.74 -11.31
CA TYR A 490 -1.99 -2.04 -9.92
C TYR A 490 -1.49 -3.44 -9.53
N ASN A 491 -1.33 -4.40 -10.44
CA ASN A 491 -0.61 -5.64 -10.13
C ASN A 491 0.36 -5.98 -11.28
N ASP A 492 1.50 -6.61 -10.99
CA ASP A 492 2.61 -6.97 -11.90
C ASP A 492 2.25 -7.89 -13.10
N GLU A 493 0.97 -8.01 -13.48
CA GLU A 493 0.44 -8.93 -14.47
C GLU A 493 0.03 -8.26 -15.79
N GLY A 494 0.76 -7.24 -16.25
CA GLY A 494 0.60 -6.71 -17.61
C GLY A 494 0.92 -7.76 -18.67
N CYS A 495 0.32 -7.66 -19.87
CA CYS A 495 0.65 -8.52 -21.02
C CYS A 495 0.96 -7.68 -22.26
N VAL A 496 1.94 -8.11 -23.05
CA VAL A 496 2.39 -7.50 -24.31
C VAL A 496 2.09 -8.45 -25.47
N CYS A 497 1.37 -7.99 -26.49
CA CYS A 497 1.03 -8.79 -27.68
C CYS A 497 2.13 -8.62 -28.75
N PHE A 498 2.59 -9.74 -29.32
CA PHE A 498 3.63 -9.83 -30.34
C PHE A 498 3.09 -10.58 -31.57
N ASN A 499 3.28 -10.01 -32.77
CA ASN A 499 2.92 -10.60 -34.08
C ASN A 499 1.49 -11.19 -34.18
N LYS A 500 0.50 -10.52 -33.57
CA LYS A 500 -0.95 -10.88 -33.59
C LYS A 500 -1.35 -12.21 -32.94
N THR A 501 -0.43 -13.13 -32.68
CA THR A 501 -0.77 -14.49 -32.20
C THR A 501 -0.15 -14.85 -30.85
N LEU A 502 0.79 -14.04 -30.34
CA LEU A 502 1.55 -14.37 -29.15
C LEU A 502 1.42 -13.27 -28.10
N THR A 503 0.84 -13.60 -26.94
CA THR A 503 0.74 -12.68 -25.80
C THR A 503 1.71 -13.10 -24.71
N CYS A 504 2.63 -12.21 -24.33
CA CYS A 504 3.64 -12.46 -23.30
C CYS A 504 3.37 -11.64 -22.03
N ARG A 505 3.70 -12.16 -20.84
CA ARG A 505 3.56 -11.39 -19.59
C ARG A 505 4.62 -10.27 -19.51
N ASN A 506 4.37 -9.27 -18.68
CA ASN A 506 5.24 -8.11 -18.53
C ASN A 506 6.67 -8.54 -18.16
N GLY A 507 7.67 -8.03 -18.87
CA GLY A 507 9.07 -8.45 -18.73
C GLY A 507 9.46 -9.76 -19.43
N GLN A 508 8.56 -10.38 -20.21
CA GLN A 508 8.88 -11.43 -21.18
C GLN A 508 9.07 -10.84 -22.58
N GLN A 509 9.88 -11.51 -23.39
CA GLN A 509 10.16 -11.21 -24.81
C GLN A 509 9.69 -12.37 -25.69
N PRO A 510 9.34 -12.13 -26.98
CA PRO A 510 8.93 -13.17 -27.89
C PRO A 510 10.15 -13.94 -28.44
N CYS A 511 9.97 -15.22 -28.70
CA CYS A 511 10.88 -16.12 -29.38
C CYS A 511 10.07 -17.07 -30.26
N GLY A 512 9.85 -16.68 -31.52
CA GLY A 512 8.91 -17.36 -32.41
C GLY A 512 7.49 -17.27 -31.88
N ASN A 513 6.88 -18.42 -31.58
CA ASN A 513 5.53 -18.53 -31.02
C ASN A 513 5.53 -18.76 -29.50
N GLN A 514 6.63 -18.44 -28.81
CA GLN A 514 6.79 -18.62 -27.37
C GLN A 514 7.30 -17.34 -26.70
N CYS A 515 6.96 -17.15 -25.43
CA CYS A 515 7.47 -16.05 -24.61
C CYS A 515 8.59 -16.54 -23.69
N TYR A 516 9.67 -15.79 -23.56
CA TYR A 516 10.78 -16.09 -22.66
C TYR A 516 11.15 -14.89 -21.79
N SER A 517 11.74 -15.11 -20.62
CA SER A 517 12.31 -14.06 -19.79
C SER A 517 13.75 -14.39 -19.40
N SER A 518 14.66 -13.45 -19.65
CA SER A 518 16.03 -13.52 -19.16
C SER A 518 16.08 -13.61 -17.62
N ARG A 519 15.09 -13.06 -16.91
CA ARG A 519 14.94 -13.13 -15.45
C ARG A 519 14.76 -14.57 -14.95
N TYR A 520 14.17 -15.45 -15.77
CA TYR A 520 14.03 -16.87 -15.47
C TYR A 520 15.16 -17.72 -16.06
N GLY A 521 16.29 -17.10 -16.41
CA GLY A 521 17.45 -17.79 -16.96
C GLY A 521 17.22 -18.35 -18.35
N GLN A 522 16.33 -17.75 -19.14
CA GLN A 522 16.02 -18.21 -20.50
C GLN A 522 16.76 -17.38 -21.56
N ILE A 523 16.97 -17.99 -22.71
CA ILE A 523 17.49 -17.36 -23.93
C ILE A 523 16.67 -17.80 -25.13
N CYS A 524 16.50 -16.92 -26.11
CA CYS A 524 15.96 -17.27 -27.41
C CYS A 524 17.07 -17.65 -28.38
N ILE A 525 16.97 -18.82 -29.01
CA ILE A 525 17.90 -19.30 -30.03
C ILE A 525 17.16 -19.35 -31.36
N ASP A 526 17.78 -18.83 -32.42
CA ASP A 526 17.30 -18.84 -33.80
C ASP A 526 15.89 -18.26 -33.98
N ASN A 527 15.53 -17.25 -33.16
CA ASN A 527 14.23 -16.56 -33.17
C ASN A 527 13.01 -17.48 -33.08
N SER A 528 13.15 -18.72 -32.60
CA SER A 528 12.07 -19.71 -32.61
C SER A 528 12.11 -20.71 -31.46
N THR A 529 13.26 -20.90 -30.80
CA THR A 529 13.41 -21.90 -29.75
C THR A 529 13.87 -21.26 -28.45
N VAL A 530 13.05 -21.35 -27.40
CA VAL A 530 13.44 -20.94 -26.04
C VAL A 530 14.28 -22.05 -25.42
N LYS A 531 15.47 -21.70 -24.92
CA LYS A 531 16.32 -22.61 -24.13
C LYS A 531 16.69 -21.96 -22.80
N CYS A 532 17.17 -22.79 -21.89
CA CYS A 532 17.80 -22.31 -20.67
C CYS A 532 19.21 -21.79 -20.99
N ARG A 533 19.59 -20.69 -20.35
CA ARG A 533 20.91 -20.06 -20.47
C ARG A 533 22.01 -21.02 -20.02
N ASP A 534 21.75 -21.74 -18.93
CA ASP A 534 22.59 -22.84 -18.49
C ASP A 534 22.23 -24.10 -19.29
N SER A 535 23.20 -24.63 -20.04
CA SER A 535 23.03 -25.82 -20.87
C SER A 535 22.71 -27.10 -20.08
N THR A 536 22.94 -27.10 -18.76
CA THR A 536 22.58 -28.21 -17.88
C THR A 536 21.11 -28.20 -17.46
N ASN A 537 20.41 -27.06 -17.64
CA ASN A 537 19.01 -26.89 -17.29
C ASN A 537 18.09 -27.19 -18.47
N VAL A 538 16.90 -27.69 -18.18
CA VAL A 538 15.87 -28.07 -19.15
C VAL A 538 14.66 -27.16 -18.98
N LEU A 539 13.99 -26.86 -20.09
CA LEU A 539 12.75 -26.08 -20.08
C LEU A 539 11.59 -26.98 -19.64
N CYS A 540 10.84 -26.56 -18.61
CA CYS A 540 9.62 -27.22 -18.20
C CYS A 540 8.49 -26.91 -19.19
N VAL A 541 7.92 -27.95 -19.80
CA VAL A 541 6.87 -27.81 -20.82
C VAL A 541 5.62 -27.20 -20.17
N GLY A 542 5.09 -26.12 -20.75
CA GLY A 542 3.87 -25.45 -20.29
C GLY A 542 4.06 -24.17 -19.47
N THR A 543 5.16 -24.03 -18.70
CA THR A 543 5.40 -22.82 -17.89
C THR A 543 6.49 -21.90 -18.38
N ASN A 544 7.27 -22.32 -19.39
CA ASN A 544 8.48 -21.62 -19.82
C ASN A 544 9.34 -21.27 -18.59
N LYS A 545 9.62 -22.25 -17.73
CA LYS A 545 10.55 -22.10 -16.60
C LYS A 545 11.70 -23.09 -16.77
N CYS A 546 12.91 -22.65 -16.45
CA CYS A 546 14.10 -23.50 -16.47
C CYS A 546 14.26 -24.23 -15.15
N TYR A 547 14.56 -25.52 -15.20
CA TYR A 547 14.85 -26.33 -14.02
C TYR A 547 16.09 -27.19 -14.24
N SER A 548 16.77 -27.55 -13.14
CA SER A 548 17.91 -28.45 -13.21
C SER A 548 17.42 -29.89 -13.04
N PRO A 549 17.64 -30.78 -14.02
CA PRO A 549 17.23 -32.18 -13.92
C PRO A 549 18.00 -32.95 -12.83
N LEU A 550 19.09 -32.39 -12.31
CA LEU A 550 19.85 -32.96 -11.19
C LEU A 550 19.20 -32.71 -9.84
N THR A 551 18.39 -31.64 -9.70
CA THR A 551 17.83 -31.22 -8.41
C THR A 551 16.30 -31.12 -8.41
N SER A 552 15.66 -31.23 -9.58
CA SER A 552 14.22 -31.01 -9.73
C SER A 552 13.63 -31.80 -10.91
N ILE A 553 12.32 -32.01 -10.88
CA ILE A 553 11.51 -32.65 -11.92
C ILE A 553 10.41 -31.67 -12.34
N CYS A 554 10.19 -31.57 -13.64
CA CYS A 554 9.04 -30.86 -14.21
C CYS A 554 7.89 -31.85 -14.44
N PHE A 555 6.70 -31.49 -13.94
CA PHE A 555 5.47 -32.21 -14.19
C PHE A 555 4.73 -31.53 -15.35
N ASN A 556 4.88 -32.08 -16.56
CA ASN A 556 4.43 -31.44 -17.81
C ASN A 556 2.93 -31.10 -17.83
N ASP A 557 2.08 -31.87 -17.14
CA ASP A 557 0.63 -31.67 -17.14
C ASP A 557 0.20 -30.43 -16.34
N THR A 558 0.96 -30.06 -15.29
CA THR A 558 0.72 -28.86 -14.47
C THR A 558 1.71 -27.74 -14.74
N GLY A 559 2.79 -28.05 -15.47
CA GLY A 559 3.94 -27.16 -15.68
C GLY A 559 4.70 -26.83 -14.39
N MET A 560 4.47 -27.57 -13.30
CA MET A 560 5.09 -27.32 -12.00
C MET A 560 6.47 -27.98 -11.92
N ILE A 561 7.42 -27.28 -11.28
CA ILE A 561 8.78 -27.77 -11.04
C ILE A 561 8.88 -28.10 -9.54
N CYS A 562 9.12 -29.37 -9.22
CA CYS A 562 9.31 -29.84 -7.85
C CYS A 562 10.74 -30.33 -7.63
N PRO A 563 11.27 -30.30 -6.39
CA PRO A 563 12.54 -30.94 -6.06
C PRO A 563 12.57 -32.43 -6.44
N LEU A 564 13.74 -32.96 -6.77
CA LEU A 564 13.93 -34.37 -7.11
C LEU A 564 13.50 -35.24 -5.91
N GLY A 565 12.54 -36.13 -6.12
CA GLY A 565 11.93 -36.95 -5.05
C GLY A 565 10.57 -36.45 -4.55
N SER A 566 10.16 -35.24 -4.95
CA SER A 566 8.85 -34.68 -4.64
C SER A 566 7.83 -34.89 -5.77
N GLU A 567 6.54 -34.92 -5.39
CA GLU A 567 5.37 -35.00 -6.26
C GLU A 567 4.54 -33.69 -6.20
N PRO A 568 3.72 -33.39 -7.23
CA PRO A 568 2.90 -32.20 -7.25
C PRO A 568 1.69 -32.31 -6.31
N CYS A 569 1.39 -31.24 -5.58
CA CYS A 569 0.18 -31.03 -4.79
C CYS A 569 -0.59 -29.82 -5.34
N GLY A 570 -1.52 -30.08 -6.27
CA GLY A 570 -2.19 -29.05 -7.05
C GLY A 570 -1.24 -28.33 -8.02
N ASN A 571 -1.54 -27.07 -8.32
CA ASN A 571 -0.79 -26.25 -9.30
C ASN A 571 0.32 -25.38 -8.67
N GLN A 572 0.51 -25.44 -7.35
CA GLN A 572 1.37 -24.49 -6.64
C GLN A 572 2.34 -25.12 -5.61
N LEU A 573 2.07 -26.33 -5.12
CA LEU A 573 2.86 -26.94 -4.05
C LEU A 573 3.47 -28.27 -4.48
N CYS A 574 4.58 -28.64 -3.86
CA CYS A 574 5.21 -29.94 -4.02
C CYS A 574 5.30 -30.61 -2.65
N PHE A 575 5.18 -31.94 -2.61
CA PHE A 575 5.32 -32.73 -1.39
C PHE A 575 6.28 -33.90 -1.57
N ASP A 576 7.01 -34.27 -0.53
CA ASP A 576 8.01 -35.33 -0.56
C ASP A 576 7.56 -36.56 0.26
N ARG A 577 7.25 -37.66 -0.42
CA ARG A 577 6.85 -38.91 0.24
C ARG A 577 7.96 -39.50 1.12
N GLN A 578 9.24 -39.23 0.85
CA GLN A 578 10.35 -39.73 1.67
C GLN A 578 10.49 -38.96 2.99
N LYS A 579 10.02 -37.70 3.01
CA LYS A 579 9.82 -36.93 4.25
C LYS A 579 8.50 -37.26 4.93
N ASN A 580 7.81 -38.28 4.42
CA ASN A 580 6.47 -38.67 4.81
C ASN A 580 5.48 -37.51 4.71
N GLU A 581 5.52 -36.69 3.66
CA GLU A 581 4.49 -35.66 3.46
C GLU A 581 3.27 -36.23 2.69
N THR A 582 2.09 -35.67 2.92
CA THR A 582 0.83 -35.99 2.25
C THR A 582 0.17 -34.73 1.69
N CYS A 583 -0.28 -34.79 0.45
CA CYS A 583 -1.08 -33.74 -0.17
C CYS A 583 -2.57 -33.91 0.15
N HIS A 584 -3.22 -32.82 0.55
CA HIS A 584 -4.64 -32.74 0.85
C HIS A 584 -5.31 -31.69 -0.02
N HIS A 585 -6.47 -32.01 -0.57
CA HIS A 585 -7.31 -31.10 -1.34
C HIS A 585 -8.52 -30.69 -0.49
N ASN A 586 -8.74 -29.39 -0.33
CA ASN A 586 -9.93 -28.85 0.30
C ASN A 586 -10.94 -28.46 -0.78
N GLU A 587 -11.96 -29.30 -0.98
CA GLU A 587 -12.99 -29.12 -2.00
C GLU A 587 -13.83 -27.85 -1.80
N GLU A 588 -14.03 -27.39 -0.55
CA GLU A 588 -14.86 -26.21 -0.27
C GLU A 588 -14.17 -24.89 -0.66
N MET A 589 -12.83 -24.88 -0.62
CA MET A 589 -12.03 -23.67 -0.90
C MET A 589 -11.24 -23.77 -2.21
N ASP A 590 -11.26 -24.91 -2.90
CA ASP A 590 -10.41 -25.22 -4.07
C ASP A 590 -8.91 -24.93 -3.78
N THR A 591 -8.44 -25.36 -2.61
CA THR A 591 -7.05 -25.15 -2.15
C THR A 591 -6.36 -26.46 -1.84
N TYR A 592 -5.04 -26.47 -2.03
CA TYR A 592 -4.16 -27.62 -1.78
C TYR A 592 -3.25 -27.34 -0.58
N LEU A 593 -3.02 -28.35 0.24
CA LEU A 593 -2.19 -28.27 1.44
C LEU A 593 -1.27 -29.50 1.55
N VAL A 594 -0.01 -29.29 1.93
CA VAL A 594 0.95 -30.37 2.16
C VAL A 594 1.19 -30.51 3.66
N CYS A 595 0.94 -31.69 4.21
CA CYS A 595 1.09 -32.00 5.63
C CYS A 595 2.15 -33.07 5.87
N ALA A 596 2.92 -32.95 6.96
CA ALA A 596 3.80 -34.03 7.40
C ALA A 596 2.97 -35.23 7.91
N GLN A 597 3.53 -36.44 7.83
CA GLN A 597 2.84 -37.67 8.21
C GLN A 597 2.39 -37.63 9.64
N GLY A 598 1.16 -38.08 9.85
CA GLY A 598 0.48 -37.99 11.12
C GLY A 598 -0.37 -36.75 11.23
N LEU A 599 -0.07 -35.65 10.52
CA LEU A 599 -0.91 -34.45 10.52
C LEU A 599 -2.08 -34.58 9.53
N VAL A 600 -3.23 -34.00 9.89
CA VAL A 600 -4.45 -33.93 9.10
C VAL A 600 -4.80 -32.48 8.76
N PRO A 601 -5.40 -32.19 7.59
CA PRO A 601 -5.82 -30.85 7.24
C PRO A 601 -6.95 -30.34 8.15
N CYS A 602 -6.86 -29.10 8.59
CA CYS A 602 -7.82 -28.39 9.44
C CYS A 602 -7.83 -26.90 9.05
N ASN A 603 -8.90 -26.42 8.41
CA ASN A 603 -9.09 -25.02 7.98
C ASN A 603 -7.88 -24.38 7.28
N GLY A 604 -7.26 -25.11 6.34
CA GLY A 604 -6.10 -24.62 5.59
C GLY A 604 -4.75 -24.80 6.28
N TYR A 605 -4.70 -25.47 7.44
CA TYR A 605 -3.45 -25.79 8.17
C TYR A 605 -3.35 -27.28 8.49
N CYS A 606 -2.13 -27.77 8.71
CA CYS A 606 -1.88 -29.16 9.10
C CYS A 606 -1.92 -29.28 10.63
N HIS A 607 -2.69 -30.24 11.14
CA HIS A 607 -3.02 -30.41 12.54
C HIS A 607 -2.70 -31.82 13.03
N ASP A 608 -2.07 -31.99 14.20
CA ASP A 608 -1.81 -33.31 14.77
C ASP A 608 -3.10 -33.89 15.38
N PRO A 609 -3.67 -34.98 14.85
CA PRO A 609 -4.90 -35.58 15.38
C PRO A 609 -4.75 -36.17 16.79
N PHE A 610 -3.52 -36.34 17.28
CA PHE A 610 -3.23 -36.78 18.65
C PHE A 610 -2.88 -35.62 19.60
N SER A 611 -2.83 -34.39 19.08
CA SER A 611 -2.76 -33.19 19.92
C SER A 611 -3.95 -33.14 20.87
N GLU A 612 -3.70 -32.75 22.12
CA GLU A 612 -4.78 -32.48 23.10
C GLU A 612 -5.69 -31.32 22.67
N TYR A 613 -5.30 -30.56 21.64
CA TYR A 613 -6.13 -29.54 21.02
C TYR A 613 -6.88 -30.14 19.83
N PRO A 614 -8.22 -30.24 19.86
CA PRO A 614 -8.97 -30.71 18.71
C PRO A 614 -8.99 -29.64 17.61
N CYS A 615 -9.06 -30.09 16.35
CA CYS A 615 -9.29 -29.23 15.20
C CYS A 615 -10.66 -28.54 15.33
N TYR A 616 -10.67 -27.27 15.69
CA TYR A 616 -11.89 -26.48 15.75
C TYR A 616 -12.17 -25.84 14.39
N PRO A 617 -13.42 -25.89 13.88
CA PRO A 617 -13.87 -25.01 12.81
C PRO A 617 -13.54 -23.58 13.20
N SER A 618 -12.75 -22.89 12.39
CA SER A 618 -12.10 -21.64 12.73
C SER A 618 -13.12 -20.53 12.97
N PHE A 619 -13.45 -20.30 14.25
CA PHE A 619 -13.89 -19.00 14.77
C PHE A 619 -13.41 -18.68 16.20
N LEU A 620 -12.59 -19.52 16.84
CA LEU A 620 -12.05 -19.23 18.18
C LEU A 620 -10.59 -19.65 18.26
N ASN A 621 -9.68 -18.70 18.05
CA ASN A 621 -8.30 -18.86 18.50
C ASN A 621 -8.20 -18.41 19.97
N GLU A 622 -7.31 -19.10 20.69
CA GLU A 622 -6.96 -18.95 22.11
C GLU A 622 -7.88 -19.70 23.09
N PHE A 623 -7.65 -20.99 23.36
CA PHE A 623 -7.56 -21.57 24.72
C PHE A 623 -7.10 -23.03 24.65
N ALA A 624 -6.02 -23.34 25.37
CA ALA A 624 -5.58 -24.69 25.65
C ALA A 624 -6.30 -25.24 26.90
N TYR A 625 -6.99 -26.38 26.80
CA TYR A 625 -7.67 -27.06 27.93
C TYR A 625 -6.79 -28.17 28.53
N CYS A 626 -6.63 -28.20 29.87
CA CYS A 626 -6.02 -29.32 30.59
C CYS A 626 -7.08 -30.43 30.85
N PRO A 627 -6.72 -31.72 30.81
CA PRO A 627 -7.60 -32.82 31.22
C PRO A 627 -8.10 -32.67 32.67
N GLN A 628 -9.28 -33.20 32.99
CA GLN A 628 -10.01 -32.94 34.26
C GLN A 628 -9.24 -33.23 35.56
N THR A 629 -8.15 -34.00 35.54
CA THR A 629 -7.35 -34.35 36.71
C THR A 629 -6.08 -33.50 36.89
N TYR A 630 -5.83 -32.54 36.00
CA TYR A 630 -4.64 -31.69 36.02
C TYR A 630 -5.00 -30.22 36.19
N LYS A 631 -4.17 -29.48 36.92
CA LYS A 631 -4.27 -28.02 37.11
C LYS A 631 -3.21 -27.29 36.29
N ARG A 632 -3.50 -26.05 35.90
CA ARG A 632 -2.62 -25.23 35.05
C ARG A 632 -1.54 -24.55 35.90
N CYS A 633 -0.27 -24.61 35.51
CA CYS A 633 0.74 -23.72 36.13
C CYS A 633 0.44 -22.28 35.67
N HIS A 634 0.39 -21.32 36.59
CA HIS A 634 0.23 -19.90 36.25
C HIS A 634 1.53 -19.36 35.63
N GLY A 635 1.46 -18.77 34.43
CA GLY A 635 2.55 -17.96 33.86
C GLY A 635 3.35 -18.54 32.69
N THR A 636 3.08 -19.77 32.21
CA THR A 636 3.73 -20.30 31.00
C THR A 636 2.73 -20.94 30.04
N TYR A 637 2.92 -20.72 28.73
CA TYR A 637 2.06 -21.23 27.66
C TYR A 637 2.03 -22.77 27.64
N GLY A 638 0.97 -23.37 28.20
CA GLY A 638 0.54 -24.74 27.87
C GLY A 638 1.02 -25.90 28.77
N ARG A 639 1.41 -25.69 30.04
CA ARG A 639 1.74 -26.79 30.96
C ARG A 639 0.68 -27.06 32.04
N CYS A 640 0.37 -28.34 32.25
CA CYS A 640 -0.55 -28.83 33.29
C CYS A 640 0.21 -29.72 34.30
N TYR A 641 -0.18 -29.74 35.57
CA TYR A 641 0.43 -30.56 36.63
C TYR A 641 -0.63 -31.31 37.46
N TYR A 642 -0.22 -32.41 38.11
CA TYR A 642 -1.11 -33.29 38.88
C TYR A 642 -1.23 -32.82 40.34
N GLU A 643 -2.41 -32.97 40.93
CA GLU A 643 -2.79 -32.30 42.20
C GLU A 643 -1.95 -32.69 43.44
N ASN A 644 -1.17 -33.79 43.35
CA ASN A 644 -0.34 -34.30 44.46
C ASN A 644 1.17 -34.08 44.27
N SER A 645 1.62 -33.36 43.24
CA SER A 645 3.03 -33.01 43.03
C SER A 645 3.20 -31.49 43.17
N GLN A 646 3.50 -31.02 44.38
CA GLN A 646 3.46 -29.59 44.71
C GLN A 646 4.74 -28.81 44.34
N ASP A 647 5.78 -29.48 43.83
CA ASP A 647 7.13 -28.90 43.69
C ASP A 647 7.64 -28.69 42.23
N MET A 648 6.79 -28.60 41.20
CA MET A 648 7.26 -28.51 39.80
C MET A 648 6.92 -27.25 38.99
N CYS A 649 6.33 -26.20 39.57
CA CYS A 649 6.12 -24.95 38.82
C CYS A 649 7.23 -23.88 39.06
N ASP A 650 8.23 -24.11 39.93
CA ASP A 650 9.30 -23.14 40.24
C ASP A 650 10.71 -23.76 40.10
N ILE A 651 11.27 -23.82 38.89
CA ILE A 651 12.73 -23.79 38.68
C ILE A 651 13.00 -22.95 37.43
N GLY A 652 13.35 -21.68 37.65
CA GLY A 652 13.98 -20.83 36.64
C GLY A 652 15.44 -21.24 36.47
N ASP A 653 15.85 -21.37 35.21
CA ASP A 653 17.20 -21.71 34.81
C ASP A 653 18.24 -20.74 35.39
N PHE A 654 19.09 -21.25 36.28
CA PHE A 654 20.49 -20.87 36.37
C PHE A 654 21.29 -22.09 35.93
N TRP A 655 22.17 -21.92 34.93
CA TRP A 655 23.61 -22.25 34.95
C TRP A 655 24.15 -22.21 33.51
N TYR A 656 25.15 -21.35 33.30
CA TYR A 656 26.10 -21.44 32.20
C TYR A 656 27.07 -22.59 32.49
N SER A 657 27.18 -23.53 31.56
CA SER A 657 28.45 -24.14 31.10
C SER A 657 28.22 -24.82 29.75
#